data_AF-A0A4V1CWN1-F1
#
_entry.id   AF-A0A4V1CWN1-F1
#
_cell.length_a   1.000
_cell.length_b   1.000
_cell.length_c   1.000
_cell.angle_alpha   90.00
_cell.angle_beta   90.00
_cell.angle_gamma   90.00
#
_symmetry.space_group_name_H-M   'P 1'
#
loop_
_entity.id
_entity.type
_entity.pdbx_description
1 polymer ?
#
loop_
_entity_poly.entity_id
_entity_poly.type
_entity_poly.pdbx_seq_one_letter_code
_entity_poly.pdbx_strand_id
1 'polypeptide(L)'
;MTVSAVLVSHDGARWLPNVLDGIRSQHRPADRCLAVDTGSKDESRDLLVAALGESRVVDQPASTSFPAAVRAALAALPPAGDDEWIWLLHDDSAPDTEALAWLLAASEEYPEVEIFGPKLREWPSLRRLLELGVTLSGTGRRETGLERGEYDQGQHDVEREVLAVNTAGMLVRRRVLEELGGFDDRMPVFGNDIDFGWRAARAGHSTYVVPQAVVFHAEAASRGLRRTALTGRHPHYQERRAALLTLLANVESRRLLGQTIRLLLGSLLRVLGLLGVRAVGQALDELAALLNIYTHPGVVRAARKERAARWGDSPRDVSALRPPWWLPYRHGLDTVSDLASAVAGSAQDLADRRRDAKEAALAAEIEASPALAPLQAVKESRRTDGDDSDDEEMYADSGWVTRFFTNPVALVLSLFVVASLVAARSAFGEIQGGALSPVPQGAGDWWRLHVESRHPLGTGSDVPAPAYVALFAVAGLFLGGSAGAVVSGLMLLAVPVALWGAWRLLRLVGRLVDPRGLSTWVLVWGSITYALVPATSGAWGEGRFGTVALAALLPWLAHAAIGFADPDPERRWRAAWRTGLLLALCSAFVPGVWLFGLLAAALVVAAAFAISPRLLRERSAWGPPAVALGLVPLLLLPWFLPLLGSGAGQGMLLEAGRLPVAAVDFTDLVTGRLSDLGAPWWLGVPRWRCWPCWRSRRTPPVCR
;
A
#
# COMPACT_ATOMS: atom_id res chain seq x y z
N MET A 1 37.49 -13.28 31.45
CA MET A 1 36.26 -13.13 30.68
C MET A 1 35.06 -13.76 31.39
N THR A 2 34.13 -12.93 31.84
CA THR A 2 32.86 -13.36 32.45
C THR A 2 31.71 -13.03 31.50
N VAL A 3 30.80 -13.97 31.27
CA VAL A 3 29.64 -13.79 30.39
C VAL A 3 28.33 -13.83 31.16
N SER A 4 27.53 -12.78 31.02
CA SER A 4 26.18 -12.67 31.54
C SER A 4 25.18 -12.76 30.39
N ALA A 5 24.46 -13.88 30.27
CA ALA A 5 23.32 -14.00 29.38
C ALA A 5 22.11 -13.24 29.93
N VAL A 6 21.50 -12.40 29.12
CA VAL A 6 20.31 -11.62 29.44
C VAL A 6 19.22 -11.95 28.42
N LEU A 7 18.17 -12.62 28.89
CA LEU A 7 17.02 -13.04 28.10
C LEU A 7 15.83 -12.12 28.37
N VAL A 8 15.30 -11.44 27.35
CA VAL A 8 14.09 -10.61 27.48
C VAL A 8 12.89 -11.33 26.89
N SER A 9 11.81 -11.46 27.68
CA SER A 9 10.61 -12.22 27.33
C SER A 9 9.32 -11.40 27.40
N HIS A 10 8.39 -11.68 26.48
CA HIS A 10 7.03 -11.14 26.46
C HIS A 10 6.08 -12.06 25.67
N ASP A 11 5.20 -12.82 26.31
CA ASP A 11 4.29 -13.74 25.60
C ASP A 11 5.04 -14.68 24.61
N GLY A 12 6.14 -15.26 25.09
CA GLY A 12 7.11 -16.07 24.35
C GLY A 12 7.00 -17.59 24.56
N ALA A 13 5.95 -18.10 25.23
CA ALA A 13 5.89 -19.50 25.70
C ALA A 13 6.07 -20.53 24.57
N ARG A 14 5.68 -20.16 23.35
CA ARG A 14 5.86 -21.00 22.15
C ARG A 14 7.32 -21.27 21.80
N TRP A 15 8.22 -20.32 22.03
CA TRP A 15 9.62 -20.38 21.59
C TRP A 15 10.58 -20.65 22.74
N LEU A 16 10.24 -20.18 23.94
CA LEU A 16 11.08 -20.27 25.14
C LEU A 16 11.68 -21.65 25.42
N PRO A 17 10.95 -22.78 25.29
CA PRO A 17 11.56 -24.09 25.53
C PRO A 17 12.83 -24.33 24.70
N ASN A 18 12.79 -24.02 23.40
CA ASN A 18 13.95 -24.19 22.52
C ASN A 18 15.04 -23.15 22.78
N VAL A 19 14.66 -21.92 23.15
CA VAL A 19 15.64 -20.88 23.53
C VAL A 19 16.40 -21.29 24.80
N LEU A 20 15.67 -21.76 25.81
CA LEU A 20 16.24 -22.22 27.08
C LEU A 20 17.11 -23.47 26.89
N ASP A 21 16.68 -24.41 26.06
CA ASP A 21 17.48 -25.57 25.70
C ASP A 21 18.74 -25.17 24.91
N GLY A 22 18.63 -24.20 23.99
CA GLY A 22 19.77 -23.62 23.29
C GLY A 22 20.78 -22.99 24.25
N ILE A 23 20.33 -22.20 25.23
CA ILE A 23 21.21 -21.58 26.24
C ILE A 23 21.88 -22.66 27.12
N ARG A 24 21.15 -23.72 27.48
CA ARG A 24 21.67 -24.81 28.34
C ARG A 24 22.65 -25.74 27.63
N SER A 25 22.47 -25.92 26.32
CA SER A 25 23.28 -26.82 25.50
C SER A 25 24.53 -26.15 24.90
N GLN A 26 24.85 -24.91 25.31
CA GLN A 26 26.07 -24.25 24.88
C GLN A 26 27.31 -25.04 25.35
N HIS A 27 28.23 -25.33 24.43
CA HIS A 27 29.51 -25.95 24.74
C HIS A 27 30.32 -25.12 25.72
N ARG A 28 30.35 -23.80 25.52
CA ARG A 28 30.78 -22.83 26.53
C ARG A 28 29.53 -22.25 27.21
N PRO A 29 29.18 -22.67 28.44
CA PRO A 29 28.01 -22.13 29.13
C PRO A 29 28.20 -20.64 29.48
N ALA A 30 27.13 -19.87 29.59
CA ALA A 30 27.21 -18.53 30.18
C ALA A 30 27.46 -18.64 31.71
N ASP A 31 28.31 -17.77 32.26
CA ASP A 31 28.64 -17.82 33.70
C ASP A 31 27.45 -17.37 34.57
N ARG A 32 26.64 -16.45 34.04
CA ARG A 32 25.39 -15.99 34.63
C ARG A 32 24.30 -15.95 33.57
N CYS A 33 23.07 -16.24 33.96
CA CYS A 33 21.91 -16.12 33.10
C CYS A 33 20.78 -15.46 33.90
N LEU A 34 20.25 -14.37 33.38
CA LEU A 34 19.11 -13.65 33.95
C LEU A 34 18.04 -13.48 32.88
N ALA A 35 16.79 -13.74 33.23
CA ALA A 35 15.66 -13.42 32.38
C ALA A 35 14.89 -12.21 32.91
N VAL A 36 14.35 -11.40 32.01
CA VAL A 36 13.42 -10.32 32.32
C VAL A 36 12.09 -10.63 31.66
N ASP A 37 11.07 -10.91 32.46
CA ASP A 37 9.70 -11.06 31.97
C ASP A 37 9.02 -9.71 31.95
N THR A 38 8.60 -9.25 30.77
CA THR A 38 7.93 -7.96 30.61
C THR A 38 6.42 -8.10 30.67
N GLY A 39 5.92 -8.77 31.71
CA GLY A 39 4.49 -8.85 32.03
C GLY A 39 3.74 -9.78 31.08
N SER A 40 4.32 -10.95 30.81
CA SER A 40 3.71 -11.98 29.99
C SER A 40 2.38 -12.46 30.59
N LYS A 41 1.45 -12.82 29.72
CA LYS A 41 0.10 -13.33 30.06
C LYS A 41 -0.05 -14.82 29.74
N ASP A 42 0.92 -15.40 29.06
CA ASP A 42 1.02 -16.83 28.79
C ASP A 42 1.92 -17.51 29.84
N GLU A 43 2.31 -18.76 29.57
CA GLU A 43 3.14 -19.59 30.44
C GLU A 43 4.64 -19.17 30.44
N SER A 44 5.02 -18.06 29.81
CA SER A 44 6.43 -17.66 29.65
C SER A 44 7.15 -17.51 30.97
N ARG A 45 6.53 -16.81 31.93
CA ARG A 45 7.13 -16.58 33.26
C ARG A 45 7.39 -17.90 33.97
N ASP A 46 6.42 -18.80 33.95
CA ASP A 46 6.52 -20.10 34.62
C ASP A 46 7.63 -20.96 34.00
N LEU A 47 7.76 -20.94 32.67
CA LEU A 47 8.85 -21.61 31.96
C LEU A 47 10.23 -21.03 32.34
N LEU A 48 10.34 -19.70 32.43
CA LEU A 48 11.58 -19.03 32.86
C LEU A 48 11.96 -19.39 34.29
N VAL A 49 11.00 -19.36 35.22
CA VAL A 49 11.21 -19.73 36.63
C VAL A 49 11.58 -21.19 36.76
N ALA A 50 10.88 -22.09 36.07
CA ALA A 50 11.21 -23.52 36.06
C ALA A 50 12.63 -23.76 35.51
N ALA A 51 13.08 -22.94 34.57
CA ALA A 51 14.35 -23.15 33.90
C ALA A 51 15.57 -22.51 34.58
N LEU A 52 15.42 -21.31 35.12
CA LEU A 52 16.51 -20.48 35.68
C LEU A 52 16.41 -20.33 37.21
N GLY A 53 15.25 -20.60 37.80
CA GLY A 53 14.92 -20.36 39.20
C GLY A 53 14.44 -18.92 39.46
N GLU A 54 13.56 -18.76 40.45
CA GLU A 54 12.90 -17.47 40.79
C GLU A 54 13.88 -16.31 40.94
N SER A 55 15.03 -16.54 41.59
CA SER A 55 16.05 -15.50 41.84
C SER A 55 16.71 -14.92 40.59
N ARG A 56 16.54 -15.57 39.43
CA ARG A 56 17.15 -15.18 38.15
C ARG A 56 16.12 -14.66 37.14
N VAL A 57 14.88 -14.43 37.58
CA VAL A 57 13.80 -13.86 36.76
C VAL A 57 13.40 -12.52 37.36
N VAL A 58 13.41 -11.47 36.54
CA VAL A 58 12.98 -10.13 36.93
C VAL A 58 11.66 -9.81 36.25
N ASP A 59 10.60 -9.67 37.05
CA ASP A 59 9.29 -9.27 36.56
C ASP A 59 9.23 -7.75 36.31
N GLN A 60 8.67 -7.36 35.16
CA GLN A 60 8.47 -5.99 34.73
C GLN A 60 7.04 -5.79 34.19
N PRO A 61 6.48 -4.56 34.21
CA PRO A 61 5.16 -4.29 33.63
C PRO A 61 5.10 -4.56 32.11
N ALA A 62 3.92 -4.91 31.60
CA ALA A 62 3.67 -5.13 30.16
C ALA A 62 3.95 -3.93 29.23
N SER A 63 4.10 -2.74 29.79
CA SER A 63 4.48 -1.51 29.09
C SER A 63 6.00 -1.29 29.01
N THR A 64 6.80 -2.21 29.53
CA THR A 64 8.26 -2.07 29.60
C THR A 64 8.87 -2.26 28.21
N SER A 65 9.64 -1.26 27.77
CA SER A 65 10.35 -1.32 26.49
C SER A 65 11.55 -2.26 26.55
N PHE A 66 12.03 -2.70 25.40
CA PHE A 66 13.25 -3.52 25.33
C PHE A 66 14.46 -2.83 25.97
N PRO A 67 14.76 -1.53 25.70
CA PRO A 67 15.80 -0.79 26.42
C PRO A 67 15.63 -0.80 27.95
N ALA A 68 14.40 -0.62 28.44
CA ALA A 68 14.12 -0.62 29.87
C ALA A 68 14.28 -2.01 30.49
N ALA A 69 13.91 -3.07 29.78
CA ALA A 69 14.11 -4.46 30.20
C ALA A 69 15.60 -4.79 30.33
N VAL A 70 16.43 -4.42 29.34
CA VAL A 70 17.89 -4.61 29.41
C VAL A 70 18.48 -3.83 30.58
N ARG A 71 18.06 -2.58 30.79
CA ARG A 71 18.53 -1.78 31.94
C ARG A 71 18.13 -2.39 33.28
N ALA A 72 16.93 -2.96 33.39
CA ALA A 72 16.51 -3.71 34.57
C ALA A 72 17.38 -4.96 34.80
N ALA A 73 17.72 -5.68 33.73
CA ALA A 73 18.63 -6.82 33.81
C ALA A 73 20.02 -6.43 34.35
N LEU A 74 20.60 -5.36 33.79
CA LEU A 74 21.92 -4.86 34.21
C LEU A 74 21.91 -4.31 35.65
N ALA A 75 20.79 -3.75 36.11
CA ALA A 75 20.64 -3.33 37.50
C ALA A 75 20.57 -4.52 38.46
N ALA A 76 19.95 -5.64 38.04
CA ALA A 76 19.87 -6.87 38.82
C ALA A 76 21.17 -7.70 38.78
N LEU A 77 22.00 -7.53 37.74
CA LEU A 77 23.30 -8.18 37.60
C LEU A 77 24.43 -7.22 38.03
N PRO A 78 25.02 -7.36 39.23
CA PRO A 78 26.16 -6.53 39.61
C PRO A 78 27.35 -6.77 38.66
N PRO A 79 28.19 -5.74 38.39
CA PRO A 79 29.38 -5.92 37.56
C PRO A 79 30.29 -7.03 38.09
N ALA A 80 30.74 -7.94 37.21
CA ALA A 80 31.66 -9.04 37.55
C ALA A 80 33.13 -8.74 37.20
N GLY A 81 33.45 -7.46 36.97
CA GLY A 81 34.79 -6.98 36.61
C GLY A 81 34.80 -6.25 35.28
N ASP A 82 35.99 -5.76 34.89
CA ASP A 82 36.17 -4.93 33.70
C ASP A 82 36.08 -5.71 32.38
N ASP A 83 36.28 -7.04 32.45
CA ASP A 83 36.21 -7.97 31.31
C ASP A 83 34.90 -8.80 31.35
N GLU A 84 33.79 -8.10 31.53
CA GLU A 84 32.43 -8.65 31.50
C GLU A 84 31.76 -8.40 30.15
N TRP A 85 31.16 -9.47 29.61
CA TRP A 85 30.38 -9.47 28.38
C TRP A 85 28.92 -9.76 28.68
N ILE A 86 28.03 -9.02 28.02
CA ILE A 86 26.59 -9.21 28.07
C ILE A 86 26.16 -9.88 26.77
N TRP A 87 25.58 -11.07 26.89
CA TRP A 87 25.00 -11.79 25.75
C TRP A 87 23.48 -11.60 25.76
N LEU A 88 22.99 -10.75 24.86
CA LEU A 88 21.59 -10.40 24.74
C LEU A 88 20.85 -11.45 23.90
N LEU A 89 19.73 -11.94 24.41
CA LEU A 89 18.85 -12.88 23.74
C LEU A 89 17.39 -12.44 23.87
N HIS A 90 16.61 -12.78 22.86
CA HIS A 90 15.16 -12.66 22.86
C HIS A 90 14.52 -14.01 23.19
N ASP A 91 13.27 -13.99 23.64
CA ASP A 91 12.45 -15.17 23.86
C ASP A 91 12.16 -15.99 22.59
N ASP A 92 12.41 -15.42 21.42
CA ASP A 92 12.28 -16.05 20.11
C ASP A 92 13.61 -16.20 19.35
N SER A 93 14.74 -16.14 20.05
CA SER A 93 16.10 -16.35 19.51
C SER A 93 16.79 -17.55 20.17
N ALA A 94 16.79 -18.69 19.49
CA ALA A 94 17.39 -19.92 20.00
C ALA A 94 18.83 -20.07 19.47
N PRO A 95 19.86 -20.00 20.33
CA PRO A 95 21.24 -20.14 19.91
C PRO A 95 21.59 -21.61 19.59
N ASP A 96 22.42 -21.81 18.56
CA ASP A 96 23.05 -23.10 18.29
C ASP A 96 24.07 -23.44 19.39
N THR A 97 24.31 -24.74 19.63
CA THR A 97 25.20 -25.25 20.70
C THR A 97 26.61 -24.68 20.72
N GLU A 98 27.13 -24.18 19.60
CA GLU A 98 28.47 -23.59 19.50
C GLU A 98 28.47 -22.05 19.46
N ALA A 99 27.29 -21.41 19.48
CA ALA A 99 27.16 -19.98 19.21
C ALA A 99 27.98 -19.11 20.17
N LEU A 100 27.89 -19.37 21.47
CA LEU A 100 28.66 -18.59 22.44
C LEU A 100 30.16 -18.88 22.35
N ALA A 101 30.56 -20.11 22.08
CA ALA A 101 31.97 -20.47 21.94
C ALA A 101 32.63 -19.70 20.79
N TRP A 102 31.96 -19.63 19.62
CA TRP A 102 32.46 -18.86 18.47
C TRP A 102 32.52 -17.36 18.73
N LEU A 103 31.51 -16.78 19.39
CA LEU A 103 31.52 -15.35 19.72
C LEU A 103 32.67 -14.98 20.67
N LEU A 104 32.97 -15.84 21.65
CA LEU A 104 34.08 -15.62 22.58
C LEU A 104 35.43 -15.86 21.90
N ALA A 105 35.56 -16.88 21.06
CA ALA A 105 36.77 -17.11 20.28
C ALA A 105 37.11 -15.89 19.41
N ALA A 106 36.11 -15.32 18.72
CA ALA A 106 36.29 -14.09 17.94
C ALA A 106 36.70 -12.89 18.82
N SER A 107 36.23 -12.81 20.06
CA SER A 107 36.64 -11.74 20.98
C SER A 107 38.07 -11.86 21.49
N GLU A 108 38.61 -13.07 21.54
CA GLU A 108 40.02 -13.33 21.86
C GLU A 108 40.92 -13.03 20.66
N GLU A 109 40.44 -13.33 19.44
CA GLU A 109 41.15 -13.03 18.19
C GLU A 109 41.18 -11.53 17.87
N TYR A 110 40.07 -10.82 18.11
CA TYR A 110 39.92 -9.39 17.87
C TYR A 110 39.64 -8.63 19.18
N PRO A 111 40.64 -8.47 20.07
CA PRO A 111 40.44 -7.87 21.39
C PRO A 111 40.05 -6.38 21.36
N GLU A 112 40.26 -5.69 20.24
CA GLU A 112 39.85 -4.31 19.99
C GLU A 112 38.36 -4.15 19.63
N VAL A 113 37.69 -5.25 19.29
CA VAL A 113 36.27 -5.25 18.94
C VAL A 113 35.44 -5.42 20.22
N GLU A 114 34.42 -4.59 20.38
CA GLU A 114 33.63 -4.52 21.62
C GLU A 114 32.24 -5.13 21.48
N ILE A 115 31.81 -5.41 20.24
CA ILE A 115 30.49 -5.93 19.91
C ILE A 115 30.63 -7.01 18.85
N PHE A 116 30.11 -8.20 19.13
CA PHE A 116 30.03 -9.31 18.21
C PHE A 116 28.56 -9.73 18.02
N GLY A 117 28.20 -10.12 16.80
CA GLY A 117 26.88 -10.63 16.50
C GLY A 117 26.92 -11.91 15.68
N PRO A 118 25.99 -12.83 15.93
CA PRO A 118 25.92 -14.09 15.20
C PRO A 118 25.28 -13.91 13.81
N LYS A 119 25.42 -14.95 12.99
CA LYS A 119 24.56 -15.18 11.84
C LYS A 119 23.15 -15.57 12.31
N LEU A 120 22.14 -14.83 11.86
CA LEU A 120 20.76 -15.16 12.14
C LEU A 120 20.14 -15.99 11.02
N ARG A 121 19.56 -17.13 11.40
CA ARG A 121 18.78 -18.00 10.52
C ARG A 121 17.31 -17.99 10.90
N GLU A 122 16.45 -18.26 9.92
CA GLU A 122 15.00 -18.25 10.10
C GLU A 122 14.53 -19.42 10.95
N TRP A 123 13.75 -19.13 12.00
CA TRP A 123 13.03 -20.19 12.71
C TRP A 123 11.73 -20.57 11.95
N PRO A 124 11.42 -21.86 11.70
CA PRO A 124 12.14 -23.09 12.08
C PRO A 124 13.07 -23.63 10.97
N SER A 125 13.25 -22.89 9.87
CA SER A 125 14.02 -23.34 8.71
C SER A 125 15.53 -23.20 8.94
N LEU A 126 16.21 -24.32 9.18
CA LEU A 126 17.65 -24.34 9.52
C LEU A 126 18.59 -23.80 8.43
N ARG A 127 18.09 -23.47 7.23
CA ARG A 127 18.91 -23.05 6.08
C ARG A 127 18.59 -21.68 5.52
N ARG A 128 17.58 -20.93 5.98
CA ARG A 128 17.32 -19.59 5.40
C ARG A 128 17.99 -18.51 6.23
N LEU A 129 18.75 -17.63 5.57
CA LEU A 129 19.43 -16.51 6.22
C LEU A 129 18.44 -15.37 6.46
N LEU A 130 18.45 -14.83 7.68
CA LEU A 130 17.74 -13.60 8.01
C LEU A 130 18.70 -12.41 8.00
N GLU A 131 19.85 -12.56 8.66
CA GLU A 131 20.75 -11.44 8.92
C GLU A 131 22.19 -11.86 9.15
N LEU A 132 23.13 -11.07 8.62
CA LEU A 132 24.58 -11.23 8.73
C LEU A 132 25.21 -9.85 8.94
N GLY A 133 24.80 -9.23 10.04
CA GLY A 133 24.96 -7.81 10.29
C GLY A 133 23.91 -6.96 9.56
N VAL A 134 23.76 -5.74 10.05
CA VAL A 134 22.70 -4.83 9.63
C VAL A 134 23.26 -3.43 9.48
N THR A 135 22.81 -2.74 8.43
CA THR A 135 23.07 -1.33 8.20
C THR A 135 21.80 -0.59 7.80
N LEU A 136 21.88 0.73 7.72
CA LEU A 136 20.75 1.60 7.42
C LEU A 136 21.05 2.52 6.23
N SER A 137 20.23 2.38 5.20
CA SER A 137 20.38 3.17 4.00
C SER A 137 20.05 4.65 4.20
N GLY A 138 20.48 5.50 3.26
CA GLY A 138 20.21 6.94 3.30
C GLY A 138 18.73 7.34 3.26
N THR A 139 17.82 6.39 3.00
CA THR A 139 16.38 6.62 3.04
C THR A 139 15.69 5.95 4.24
N GLY A 140 16.45 5.32 5.13
CA GLY A 140 15.95 4.68 6.36
C GLY A 140 15.39 3.28 6.12
N ARG A 141 15.89 2.57 5.11
CA ARG A 141 15.60 1.15 4.91
C ARG A 141 16.72 0.31 5.53
N ARG A 142 16.35 -0.71 6.31
CA ARG A 142 17.24 -1.71 6.89
C ARG A 142 17.83 -2.56 5.77
N GLU A 143 19.15 -2.68 5.73
CA GLU A 143 19.88 -3.51 4.76
C GLU A 143 20.70 -4.56 5.52
N THR A 144 20.60 -5.81 5.10
CA THR A 144 21.39 -6.92 5.65
C THR A 144 22.47 -7.40 4.68
N GLY A 145 22.43 -6.93 3.43
CA GLY A 145 23.31 -7.42 2.35
C GLY A 145 22.89 -8.78 1.79
N LEU A 146 21.74 -9.31 2.21
CA LEU A 146 21.20 -10.61 1.80
C LEU A 146 20.02 -10.46 0.82
N GLU A 147 19.87 -11.45 -0.05
CA GLU A 147 18.67 -11.58 -0.87
C GLU A 147 17.49 -12.14 -0.05
N ARG A 148 16.26 -11.83 -0.45
CA ARG A 148 15.08 -12.27 0.29
C ARG A 148 14.95 -13.79 0.25
N GLY A 149 15.05 -14.42 1.41
CA GLY A 149 14.93 -15.87 1.54
C GLY A 149 16.14 -16.63 1.04
N GLU A 150 17.30 -15.98 0.93
CA GLU A 150 18.57 -16.59 0.58
C GLU A 150 18.87 -17.78 1.49
N TYR A 151 19.31 -18.89 0.89
CA TYR A 151 19.71 -20.09 1.62
C TYR A 151 21.18 -19.99 2.06
N ASP A 152 21.48 -20.45 3.27
CA ASP A 152 22.84 -20.59 3.78
C ASP A 152 23.51 -21.82 3.17
N GLN A 153 24.51 -21.56 2.33
CA GLN A 153 25.39 -22.51 1.68
C GLN A 153 26.86 -22.22 2.04
N GLY A 154 27.11 -21.43 3.09
CA GLY A 154 28.44 -20.98 3.51
C GLY A 154 29.00 -19.80 2.71
N GLN A 155 28.17 -19.16 1.88
CA GLN A 155 28.60 -18.05 1.01
C GLN A 155 28.94 -16.75 1.75
N HIS A 156 28.57 -16.65 3.04
CA HIS A 156 28.82 -15.48 3.89
C HIS A 156 29.59 -15.85 5.18
N ASP A 157 30.47 -16.86 5.12
CA ASP A 157 31.22 -17.38 6.28
C ASP A 157 32.50 -16.57 6.62
N VAL A 158 32.52 -15.30 6.22
CA VAL A 158 33.66 -14.40 6.46
C VAL A 158 33.30 -13.40 7.56
N GLU A 159 34.09 -13.40 8.62
CA GLU A 159 34.05 -12.40 9.67
C GLU A 159 34.37 -11.02 9.10
N ARG A 160 33.56 -10.02 9.45
CA ARG A 160 33.72 -8.67 8.93
C ARG A 160 33.15 -7.63 9.87
N GLU A 161 33.70 -6.42 9.78
CA GLU A 161 33.14 -5.26 10.43
C GLU A 161 31.80 -4.86 9.79
N VAL A 162 30.80 -4.58 10.62
CA VAL A 162 29.46 -4.15 10.23
C VAL A 162 29.02 -2.95 11.07
N LEU A 163 28.02 -2.20 10.60
CA LEU A 163 27.52 -1.05 11.36
C LEU A 163 26.84 -1.46 12.68
N ALA A 164 26.07 -2.53 12.64
CA ALA A 164 25.31 -3.03 13.77
C ALA A 164 25.03 -4.53 13.60
N VAL A 165 24.66 -5.18 14.69
CA VAL A 165 24.18 -6.57 14.75
C VAL A 165 22.89 -6.61 15.53
N ASN A 166 22.01 -7.57 15.21
CA ASN A 166 20.75 -7.74 15.91
C ASN A 166 20.96 -8.00 17.41
N THR A 167 20.07 -7.48 18.25
CA THR A 167 20.07 -7.76 19.70
C THR A 167 19.68 -9.20 20.02
N ALA A 168 19.09 -9.94 19.07
CA ALA A 168 18.77 -11.37 19.14
C ALA A 168 20.03 -12.26 19.06
N GLY A 169 20.98 -12.11 19.98
CA GLY A 169 22.25 -12.84 20.01
C GLY A 169 23.50 -11.97 20.13
N MET A 170 23.34 -10.66 20.28
CA MET A 170 24.46 -9.71 20.42
C MET A 170 25.30 -10.01 21.67
N LEU A 171 26.61 -10.15 21.49
CA LEU A 171 27.59 -10.18 22.57
C LEU A 171 28.29 -8.82 22.63
N VAL A 172 28.14 -8.09 23.74
CA VAL A 172 28.68 -6.73 23.90
C VAL A 172 29.41 -6.57 25.23
N ARG A 173 30.55 -5.86 25.25
CA ARG A 173 31.20 -5.52 26.51
C ARG A 173 30.29 -4.64 27.36
N ARG A 174 30.11 -5.01 28.63
CA ARG A 174 29.27 -4.26 29.57
C ARG A 174 29.67 -2.79 29.65
N ARG A 175 30.98 -2.50 29.69
CA ARG A 175 31.53 -1.14 29.74
C ARG A 175 31.01 -0.25 28.61
N VAL A 176 30.96 -0.78 27.38
CA VAL A 176 30.53 -0.04 26.19
C VAL A 176 29.02 0.18 26.22
N LEU A 177 28.27 -0.81 26.68
CA LEU A 177 26.83 -0.69 26.88
C LEU A 177 26.51 0.42 27.91
N GLU A 178 27.24 0.49 29.02
CA GLU A 178 27.07 1.51 30.06
C GLU A 178 27.56 2.91 29.63
N GLU A 179 28.74 2.99 29.01
CA GLU A 179 29.34 4.23 28.46
C GLU A 179 28.39 4.92 27.47
N LEU A 180 27.81 4.15 26.55
CA LEU A 180 26.88 4.66 25.56
C LEU A 180 25.46 4.90 26.11
N GLY A 181 25.21 4.55 27.38
CA GLY A 181 23.93 4.76 28.06
C GLY A 181 22.85 3.74 27.70
N GLY A 182 23.25 2.56 27.23
CA GLY A 182 22.36 1.50 26.80
C GLY A 182 21.68 1.78 25.46
N PHE A 183 20.47 1.24 25.30
CA PHE A 183 19.61 1.45 24.13
C PHE A 183 18.74 2.72 24.30
N ASP A 184 18.33 3.35 23.19
CA ASP A 184 17.59 4.62 23.22
C ASP A 184 16.11 4.38 23.59
N ASP A 185 15.66 4.90 24.74
CA ASP A 185 14.29 4.75 25.23
C ASP A 185 13.21 5.31 24.28
N ARG A 186 13.60 6.14 23.30
CA ARG A 186 12.70 6.65 22.24
C ARG A 186 12.31 5.57 21.24
N MET A 187 12.99 4.41 21.25
CA MET A 187 12.81 3.25 20.38
C MET A 187 12.37 2.04 21.22
N PRO A 188 11.07 1.88 21.50
CA PRO A 188 10.63 0.92 22.51
C PRO A 188 10.84 -0.55 22.11
N VAL A 189 10.86 -0.86 20.81
CA VAL A 189 10.91 -2.25 20.30
C VAL A 189 11.90 -2.38 19.13
N PHE A 190 11.69 -1.62 18.04
CA PHE A 190 12.48 -1.77 16.81
C PHE A 190 13.57 -0.68 16.66
N GLY A 191 14.65 -1.03 15.96
CA GLY A 191 15.74 -0.11 15.59
C GLY A 191 16.80 0.13 16.67
N ASN A 192 16.66 -0.50 17.83
CA ASN A 192 17.60 -0.42 18.95
C ASN A 192 19.00 -0.93 18.58
N ASP A 193 19.06 -2.02 17.84
CA ASP A 193 20.25 -2.64 17.28
C ASP A 193 21.05 -1.64 16.42
N ILE A 194 20.39 -1.07 15.40
CA ILE A 194 21.01 -0.14 14.45
C ILE A 194 21.42 1.15 15.15
N ASP A 195 20.58 1.67 16.03
CA ASP A 195 20.88 2.90 16.74
C ASP A 195 22.09 2.75 17.67
N PHE A 196 22.15 1.64 18.43
CA PHE A 196 23.26 1.33 19.31
C PHE A 196 24.55 1.10 18.53
N GLY A 197 24.54 0.25 17.48
CA GLY A 197 25.71 0.02 16.65
C GLY A 197 26.22 1.30 15.97
N TRP A 198 25.32 2.18 15.53
CA TRP A 198 25.72 3.49 15.00
C TRP A 198 26.39 4.36 16.07
N ARG A 199 25.82 4.42 17.29
CA ARG A 199 26.42 5.17 18.40
C ARG A 199 27.78 4.60 18.79
N ALA A 200 27.92 3.28 18.84
CA ALA A 200 29.17 2.58 19.13
C ALA A 200 30.23 2.88 18.07
N ALA A 201 29.89 2.72 16.78
CA ALA A 201 30.78 3.02 15.68
C ALA A 201 31.25 4.48 15.71
N ARG A 202 30.36 5.44 16.01
CA ARG A 202 30.72 6.86 16.12
C ARG A 202 31.59 7.19 17.34
N ALA A 203 31.46 6.42 18.42
CA ALA A 203 32.31 6.50 19.60
C ALA A 203 33.69 5.83 19.39
N GLY A 204 33.88 5.14 18.26
CA GLY A 204 35.14 4.48 17.91
C GLY A 204 35.18 2.99 18.20
N HIS A 205 34.11 2.40 18.73
CA HIS A 205 34.01 0.96 18.94
C HIS A 205 33.62 0.23 17.66
N SER A 206 34.30 -0.88 17.37
CA SER A 206 34.02 -1.71 16.21
C SER A 206 32.98 -2.78 16.54
N THR A 207 32.18 -3.17 15.54
CA THR A 207 31.18 -4.24 15.64
C THR A 207 31.44 -5.28 14.54
N TYR A 208 31.60 -6.55 14.91
CA TYR A 208 31.86 -7.63 13.97
C TYR A 208 30.67 -8.60 13.90
N VAL A 209 30.42 -9.12 12.71
CA VAL A 209 29.60 -10.33 12.55
C VAL A 209 30.50 -11.55 12.57
N VAL A 210 30.09 -12.59 13.32
CA VAL A 210 30.78 -13.89 13.45
C VAL A 210 29.88 -14.96 12.82
N PRO A 211 30.07 -15.28 11.53
CA PRO A 211 29.14 -16.14 10.79
C PRO A 211 29.06 -17.59 11.29
N GLN A 212 30.09 -18.06 11.99
CA GLN A 212 30.21 -19.38 12.60
C GLN A 212 29.29 -19.50 13.83
N ALA A 213 29.04 -18.39 14.52
CA ALA A 213 28.04 -18.34 15.58
C ALA A 213 26.64 -18.24 14.95
N VAL A 214 25.80 -19.26 15.16
CA VAL A 214 24.45 -19.32 14.57
C VAL A 214 23.38 -19.15 15.65
N VAL A 215 22.40 -18.28 15.38
CA VAL A 215 21.19 -18.14 16.20
C VAL A 215 19.95 -18.23 15.31
N PHE A 216 18.98 -19.04 15.70
CA PHE A 216 17.71 -19.18 15.00
C PHE A 216 16.70 -18.20 15.57
N HIS A 217 16.18 -17.30 14.75
CA HIS A 217 15.30 -16.21 15.19
C HIS A 217 13.94 -16.28 14.47
N ALA A 218 12.85 -16.19 15.23
CA ALA A 218 11.50 -16.23 14.67
C ALA A 218 10.99 -14.86 14.21
N GLU A 219 11.61 -13.76 14.65
CA GLU A 219 11.18 -12.39 14.33
C GLU A 219 9.70 -12.14 14.68
N ALA A 220 9.23 -12.68 15.82
CA ALA A 220 7.81 -12.78 16.13
C ALA A 220 7.12 -11.41 16.16
N ALA A 221 7.83 -10.37 16.63
CA ALA A 221 7.31 -9.01 16.67
C ALA A 221 7.24 -8.34 15.29
N SER A 222 8.28 -8.45 14.44
CA SER A 222 8.30 -7.80 13.12
C SER A 222 7.41 -8.51 12.10
N ARG A 223 7.29 -9.85 12.20
CA ARG A 223 6.35 -10.65 11.39
C ARG A 223 4.90 -10.55 11.85
N GLY A 224 4.63 -9.81 12.93
CA GLY A 224 3.28 -9.64 13.49
C GLY A 224 2.67 -10.91 14.08
N LEU A 225 3.49 -11.93 14.36
CA LEU A 225 3.11 -13.17 15.05
C LEU A 225 2.82 -12.89 16.54
N ARG A 226 3.46 -11.87 17.11
CA ARG A 226 3.26 -11.37 18.46
C ARG A 226 2.80 -9.91 18.43
N ARG A 227 1.78 -9.58 19.24
CA ARG A 227 1.31 -8.21 19.46
C ARG A 227 1.66 -7.81 20.88
N THR A 228 2.37 -6.69 21.04
CA THR A 228 2.68 -6.15 22.37
C THR A 228 1.92 -4.85 22.58
N ALA A 229 1.77 -4.44 23.85
CA ALA A 229 1.15 -3.15 24.18
C ALA A 229 1.90 -1.95 23.54
N LEU A 230 3.19 -2.13 23.23
CA LEU A 230 4.08 -1.10 22.67
C LEU A 230 4.04 -1.02 21.13
N THR A 231 3.84 -2.15 20.43
CA THR A 231 3.76 -2.18 18.96
C THR A 231 2.33 -2.05 18.44
N GLY A 232 1.33 -2.48 19.22
CA GLY A 232 -0.07 -2.46 18.81
C GLY A 232 -0.32 -3.23 17.52
N ARG A 233 -1.03 -2.62 16.55
CA ARG A 233 -1.30 -3.19 15.22
C ARG A 233 -0.37 -2.65 14.12
N HIS A 234 0.64 -1.85 14.47
CA HIS A 234 1.40 -1.05 13.51
C HIS A 234 2.92 -1.25 13.66
N PRO A 235 3.44 -2.47 13.41
CA PRO A 235 4.89 -2.73 13.45
C PRO A 235 5.65 -1.86 12.44
N HIS A 236 5.09 -1.68 11.24
CA HIS A 236 5.69 -0.86 10.18
C HIS A 236 5.88 0.61 10.60
N TYR A 237 4.90 1.18 11.33
CA TYR A 237 5.01 2.53 11.88
C TYR A 237 6.22 2.66 12.82
N GLN A 238 6.41 1.70 13.74
CA GLN A 238 7.47 1.76 14.73
C GLN A 238 8.86 1.58 14.10
N GLU A 239 9.01 0.60 13.19
CA GLU A 239 10.24 0.40 12.41
C GLU A 239 10.61 1.67 11.63
N ARG A 240 9.62 2.26 10.96
CA ARG A 240 9.86 3.45 10.15
C ARG A 240 10.22 4.66 11.00
N ARG A 241 9.51 4.88 12.10
CA ARG A 241 9.77 5.96 13.05
C ARG A 241 11.18 5.83 13.65
N ALA A 242 11.59 4.62 14.04
CA ALA A 242 12.93 4.35 14.55
C ALA A 242 13.99 4.68 13.49
N ALA A 243 13.85 4.19 12.26
CA ALA A 243 14.78 4.46 11.17
C ALA A 243 14.93 5.97 10.86
N LEU A 244 13.82 6.72 10.83
CA LEU A 244 13.83 8.16 10.62
C LEU A 244 14.55 8.88 11.77
N LEU A 245 14.28 8.50 13.02
CA LEU A 245 14.93 9.07 14.20
C LEU A 245 16.43 8.79 14.19
N THR A 246 16.86 7.54 13.94
CA THR A 246 18.28 7.15 13.87
C THR A 246 19.02 7.98 12.83
N LEU A 247 18.47 8.16 11.63
CA LEU A 247 19.11 8.95 10.59
C LEU A 247 19.23 10.44 10.95
N LEU A 248 18.13 11.05 11.41
CA LEU A 248 18.12 12.48 11.72
C LEU A 248 18.92 12.80 12.98
N ALA A 249 19.02 11.86 13.91
CA ALA A 249 19.83 12.01 15.12
C ALA A 249 21.34 11.86 14.84
N ASN A 250 21.73 11.06 13.84
CA ASN A 250 23.15 10.77 13.56
C ASN A 250 23.75 11.58 12.40
N VAL A 251 22.96 12.20 11.53
CA VAL A 251 23.50 12.95 10.37
C VAL A 251 24.28 14.19 10.81
N GLU A 252 25.29 14.59 10.04
CA GLU A 252 26.02 15.85 10.25
C GLU A 252 25.06 17.07 10.22
N SER A 253 25.31 18.06 11.08
CA SER A 253 24.45 19.25 11.17
C SER A 253 24.32 20.02 9.85
N ARG A 254 25.38 20.03 9.02
CA ARG A 254 25.37 20.68 7.69
C ARG A 254 24.46 19.96 6.69
N ARG A 255 24.32 18.63 6.82
CA ARG A 255 23.51 17.78 5.93
C ARG A 255 22.10 17.57 6.46
N LEU A 256 21.79 18.03 7.67
CA LEU A 256 20.50 17.80 8.33
C LEU A 256 19.33 18.29 7.48
N LEU A 257 19.38 19.53 6.96
CA LEU A 257 18.30 20.08 6.14
C LEU A 257 18.08 19.25 4.87
N GLY A 258 19.16 18.93 4.15
CA GLY A 258 19.08 18.10 2.94
C GLY A 258 18.56 16.69 3.24
N GLN A 259 18.98 16.09 4.35
CA GLN A 259 18.52 14.76 4.78
C GLN A 259 17.05 14.78 5.18
N THR A 260 16.58 15.82 5.87
CA THR A 260 15.16 16.02 6.17
C THR A 260 14.36 16.11 4.87
N ILE A 261 14.72 16.99 3.93
CA ILE A 261 14.01 17.12 2.66
C ILE A 261 14.02 15.78 1.89
N ARG A 262 15.15 15.08 1.85
CA ARG A 262 15.30 13.78 1.21
C ARG A 262 14.37 12.73 1.83
N LEU A 263 14.28 12.66 3.15
CA LEU A 263 13.42 11.71 3.84
C LEU A 263 11.94 12.05 3.64
N LEU A 264 11.58 13.33 3.64
CA LEU A 264 10.23 13.79 3.35
C LEU A 264 9.77 13.33 1.96
N LEU A 265 10.52 13.71 0.91
CA LEU A 265 10.19 13.35 -0.46
C LEU A 265 10.24 11.84 -0.68
N GLY A 266 11.26 11.17 -0.12
CA GLY A 266 11.40 9.72 -0.21
C GLY A 266 10.26 8.95 0.46
N SER A 267 9.79 9.41 1.62
CA SER A 267 8.63 8.81 2.29
C SER A 267 7.33 9.07 1.54
N LEU A 268 7.12 10.27 0.99
CA LEU A 268 5.95 10.55 0.15
C LEU A 268 5.92 9.66 -1.11
N LEU A 269 7.06 9.46 -1.77
CA LEU A 269 7.17 8.53 -2.89
C LEU A 269 6.90 7.08 -2.48
N ARG A 270 7.37 6.65 -1.30
CA ARG A 270 7.05 5.33 -0.74
C ARG A 270 5.56 5.17 -0.46
N VAL A 271 4.90 6.18 0.10
CA VAL A 271 3.44 6.19 0.30
C VAL A 271 2.73 6.00 -1.04
N LEU A 272 3.10 6.75 -2.08
CA LEU A 272 2.54 6.58 -3.42
C LEU A 272 2.79 5.17 -3.99
N GLY A 273 3.99 4.63 -3.81
CA GLY A 273 4.32 3.25 -4.20
C GLY A 273 3.48 2.21 -3.47
N LEU A 274 3.37 2.31 -2.14
CA LEU A 274 2.55 1.42 -1.31
C LEU A 274 1.06 1.51 -1.69
N LEU A 275 0.56 2.70 -2.02
CA LEU A 275 -0.78 2.88 -2.57
C LEU A 275 -0.93 2.19 -3.94
N GLY A 276 0.09 2.27 -4.80
CA GLY A 276 0.16 1.56 -6.07
C GLY A 276 0.07 0.03 -5.93
N VAL A 277 0.76 -0.54 -4.94
CA VAL A 277 0.70 -1.98 -4.60
C VAL A 277 -0.53 -2.33 -3.75
N ARG A 278 -1.41 -1.35 -3.44
CA ARG A 278 -2.62 -1.50 -2.60
C ARG A 278 -2.35 -1.88 -1.14
N ALA A 279 -1.16 -1.58 -0.63
CA ALA A 279 -0.78 -1.75 0.77
C ALA A 279 -1.17 -0.50 1.61
N VAL A 280 -2.46 -0.17 1.65
CA VAL A 280 -2.97 1.08 2.26
C VAL A 280 -2.59 1.21 3.74
N GLY A 281 -2.64 0.11 4.51
CA GLY A 281 -2.24 0.13 5.92
C GLY A 281 -0.78 0.55 6.11
N GLN A 282 0.14 -0.03 5.34
CA GLN A 282 1.55 0.35 5.38
C GLN A 282 1.78 1.78 4.89
N ALA A 283 1.02 2.24 3.89
CA ALA A 283 1.08 3.62 3.42
C ALA A 283 0.67 4.63 4.50
N LEU A 284 -0.38 4.31 5.28
CA LEU A 284 -0.80 5.13 6.42
C LEU A 284 0.23 5.09 7.54
N ASP A 285 0.82 3.93 7.82
CA ASP A 285 1.88 3.77 8.83
C ASP A 285 3.15 4.57 8.47
N GLU A 286 3.57 4.54 7.20
CA GLU A 286 4.69 5.33 6.67
C GLU A 286 4.42 6.84 6.82
N LEU A 287 3.20 7.29 6.47
CA LEU A 287 2.80 8.68 6.62
C LEU A 287 2.70 9.10 8.10
N ALA A 288 2.16 8.24 8.96
CA ALA A 288 2.05 8.50 10.39
C ALA A 288 3.44 8.61 11.04
N ALA A 289 4.39 7.74 10.67
CA ALA A 289 5.76 7.78 11.16
C ALA A 289 6.46 9.08 10.76
N LEU A 290 6.28 9.49 9.49
CA LEU A 290 6.78 10.75 8.96
C LEU A 290 6.19 11.95 9.72
N LEU A 291 4.87 12.01 9.86
CA LEU A 291 4.20 13.10 10.58
C LEU A 291 4.64 13.16 12.05
N ASN A 292 4.78 12.02 12.74
CA ASN A 292 5.23 11.98 14.14
C ASN A 292 6.59 12.68 14.32
N ILE A 293 7.58 12.33 13.50
CA ILE A 293 8.93 12.88 13.59
C ILE A 293 8.98 14.37 13.22
N TYR A 294 8.22 14.79 12.20
CA TYR A 294 8.27 16.17 11.69
C TYR A 294 7.46 17.14 12.54
N THR A 295 6.38 16.68 13.17
CA THR A 295 5.59 17.48 14.12
C THR A 295 6.26 17.61 15.49
N HIS A 296 7.18 16.70 15.83
CA HIS A 296 7.91 16.70 17.11
C HIS A 296 9.43 16.87 16.93
N PRO A 297 9.92 17.98 16.36
CA PRO A 297 11.34 18.20 16.11
C PRO A 297 12.19 18.25 17.39
N GLY A 298 11.55 18.51 18.55
CA GLY A 298 12.20 18.46 19.86
C GLY A 298 12.81 17.09 20.17
N VAL A 299 12.19 16.00 19.72
CA VAL A 299 12.71 14.62 19.92
C VAL A 299 14.03 14.43 19.17
N VAL A 300 14.09 14.88 17.91
CA VAL A 300 15.31 14.82 17.10
C VAL A 300 16.39 15.71 17.71
N ARG A 301 16.05 16.95 18.11
CA ARG A 301 17.01 17.88 18.73
C ARG A 301 17.58 17.33 20.03
N ALA A 302 16.75 16.73 20.88
CA ALA A 302 17.17 16.11 22.14
C ALA A 302 18.12 14.93 21.88
N ALA A 303 17.76 14.03 20.97
CA ALA A 303 18.61 12.88 20.59
C ALA A 303 19.96 13.34 20.03
N ARG A 304 19.98 14.38 19.18
CA ARG A 304 21.23 14.96 18.66
C ARG A 304 22.11 15.55 19.77
N LYS A 305 21.51 16.30 20.70
CA LYS A 305 22.25 16.92 21.81
C LYS A 305 22.86 15.86 22.72
N GLU A 306 22.08 14.84 23.06
CA GLU A 306 22.53 13.72 23.89
C GLU A 306 23.69 12.96 23.25
N ARG A 307 23.59 12.67 21.94
CA ARG A 307 24.66 11.97 21.21
C ARG A 307 25.90 12.83 21.04
N ALA A 308 25.74 14.11 20.74
CA ALA A 308 26.86 15.05 20.63
C ALA A 308 27.63 15.20 21.95
N ALA A 309 26.96 15.07 23.10
CA ALA A 309 27.62 15.10 24.41
C ALA A 309 28.43 13.83 24.72
N ARG A 310 28.14 12.73 24.04
CA ARG A 310 28.84 11.44 24.19
C ARG A 310 29.91 11.21 23.13
N TRP A 311 29.86 11.96 22.03
CA TRP A 311 30.92 11.93 21.03
C TRP A 311 32.10 12.75 21.53
N GLY A 312 33.30 12.16 21.56
CA GLY A 312 34.54 12.90 21.78
C GLY A 312 34.82 13.91 20.64
N ASP A 313 35.97 14.59 20.73
CA ASP A 313 36.33 15.68 19.82
C ASP A 313 36.44 15.27 18.33
N SER A 314 36.61 13.98 18.03
CA SER A 314 36.73 13.45 16.67
C SER A 314 35.94 12.15 16.48
N PRO A 315 34.63 12.23 16.17
CA PRO A 315 33.80 11.05 15.93
C PRO A 315 34.28 10.29 14.70
N ARG A 316 34.32 8.96 14.77
CA ARG A 316 34.67 8.10 13.61
C ARG A 316 33.66 8.28 12.48
N ASP A 317 34.15 8.35 11.25
CA ASP A 317 33.29 8.33 10.06
C ASP A 317 32.76 6.92 9.83
N VAL A 318 31.44 6.80 9.77
CA VAL A 318 30.70 5.54 9.57
C VAL A 318 30.22 5.37 8.13
N SER A 319 30.60 6.27 7.22
CA SER A 319 30.16 6.25 5.83
C SER A 319 30.52 4.95 5.09
N ALA A 320 31.66 4.34 5.42
CA ALA A 320 32.11 3.06 4.85
C ALA A 320 31.27 1.85 5.31
N LEU A 321 30.67 1.91 6.50
CA LEU A 321 29.80 0.86 7.06
C LEU A 321 28.35 0.96 6.55
N ARG A 322 28.08 1.94 5.68
CA ARG A 322 26.76 2.22 5.14
C ARG A 322 26.66 1.79 3.69
N PRO A 323 25.45 1.41 3.25
CA PRO A 323 25.25 1.01 1.88
C PRO A 323 25.45 2.22 0.95
N PRO A 324 25.85 1.98 -0.32
CA PRO A 324 25.98 3.03 -1.31
C PRO A 324 24.71 3.86 -1.45
N TRP A 325 24.86 5.15 -1.73
CA TRP A 325 23.73 6.09 -1.78
C TRP A 325 22.69 5.72 -2.85
N TRP A 326 23.08 5.00 -3.90
CA TRP A 326 22.22 4.57 -5.01
C TRP A 326 21.41 3.31 -4.69
N LEU A 327 21.82 2.49 -3.72
CA LEU A 327 21.22 1.18 -3.44
C LEU A 327 19.70 1.27 -3.22
N PRO A 328 19.17 2.20 -2.39
CA PRO A 328 17.73 2.29 -2.15
C PRO A 328 16.91 2.57 -3.41
N TYR A 329 17.49 3.27 -4.37
CA TYR A 329 16.81 3.63 -5.62
C TYR A 329 16.76 2.45 -6.58
N ARG A 330 17.80 1.61 -6.61
CA ARG A 330 17.79 0.33 -7.34
C ARG A 330 16.62 -0.54 -6.88
N HIS A 331 16.46 -0.73 -5.58
CA HIS A 331 15.36 -1.53 -5.07
C HIS A 331 13.99 -0.89 -5.28
N GLY A 332 13.91 0.45 -5.35
CA GLY A 332 12.72 1.15 -5.79
C GLY A 332 12.34 0.77 -7.22
N LEU A 333 13.32 0.69 -8.13
CA LEU A 333 13.12 0.24 -9.51
C LEU A 333 12.76 -1.25 -9.57
N ASP A 334 13.43 -2.11 -8.80
CA ASP A 334 13.12 -3.54 -8.72
C ASP A 334 11.68 -3.76 -8.26
N THR A 335 11.23 -3.02 -7.22
CA THR A 335 9.85 -3.09 -6.73
C THR A 335 8.83 -2.63 -7.78
N VAL A 336 9.17 -1.63 -8.60
CA VAL A 336 8.31 -1.17 -9.70
C VAL A 336 8.26 -2.21 -10.83
N SER A 337 9.39 -2.85 -11.13
CA SER A 337 9.47 -3.96 -12.10
C SER A 337 8.70 -5.19 -11.61
N ASP A 338 8.84 -5.54 -10.34
CA ASP A 338 8.11 -6.62 -9.69
C ASP A 338 6.62 -6.30 -9.61
N LEU A 339 6.24 -5.05 -9.35
CA LEU A 339 4.85 -4.60 -9.38
C LEU A 339 4.29 -4.65 -10.80
N ALA A 340 5.05 -4.24 -11.82
CA ALA A 340 4.63 -4.34 -13.21
C ALA A 340 4.44 -5.82 -13.62
N SER A 341 5.35 -6.69 -13.19
CA SER A 341 5.32 -8.14 -13.40
C SER A 341 4.19 -8.82 -12.62
N ALA A 342 3.93 -8.39 -11.38
CA ALA A 342 2.83 -8.87 -10.54
C ALA A 342 1.48 -8.34 -11.02
N VAL A 343 1.41 -7.12 -11.56
CA VAL A 343 0.20 -6.61 -12.23
C VAL A 343 -0.10 -7.46 -13.48
N ALA A 344 0.93 -7.94 -14.19
CA ALA A 344 0.78 -8.89 -15.29
C ALA A 344 0.41 -10.33 -14.83
N GLY A 345 0.96 -10.80 -13.70
CA GLY A 345 0.80 -12.17 -13.19
C GLY A 345 -0.28 -12.39 -12.12
N SER A 346 -0.86 -11.35 -11.54
CA SER A 346 -1.81 -11.39 -10.40
C SER A 346 -3.10 -12.20 -10.66
N ALA A 347 -3.35 -12.59 -11.90
CA ALA A 347 -4.47 -13.43 -12.29
C ALA A 347 -4.24 -14.94 -12.00
N GLN A 348 -2.99 -15.41 -12.05
CA GLN A 348 -2.63 -16.82 -11.81
C GLN A 348 -2.58 -17.12 -10.30
N ASP A 349 -1.95 -16.23 -9.54
CA ASP A 349 -1.77 -16.35 -8.09
C ASP A 349 -3.11 -16.31 -7.30
N LEU A 350 -4.18 -15.72 -7.86
CA LEU A 350 -5.54 -15.78 -7.29
C LEU A 350 -6.28 -17.08 -7.63
N ALA A 351 -5.91 -17.73 -8.73
CA ALA A 351 -6.50 -19.00 -9.16
C ALA A 351 -5.93 -20.16 -8.35
N ASP A 352 -4.61 -20.18 -8.13
CA ASP A 352 -3.92 -21.22 -7.38
C ASP A 352 -4.33 -21.20 -5.91
N ARG A 353 -4.41 -20.01 -5.29
CA ARG A 353 -4.80 -19.91 -3.87
C ARG A 353 -6.26 -20.25 -3.57
N ARG A 354 -7.16 -20.13 -4.57
CA ARG A 354 -8.55 -20.62 -4.44
C ARG A 354 -8.66 -22.12 -4.66
N ARG A 355 -7.72 -22.71 -5.41
CA ARG A 355 -7.59 -24.16 -5.56
C ARG A 355 -7.16 -24.76 -4.23
N ASP A 356 -6.12 -24.21 -3.61
CA ASP A 356 -5.63 -24.67 -2.30
C ASP A 356 -6.68 -24.53 -1.19
N ALA A 357 -7.41 -23.41 -1.15
CA ALA A 357 -8.48 -23.20 -0.17
C ALA A 357 -9.69 -24.13 -0.39
N LYS A 358 -9.96 -24.52 -1.64
CA LYS A 358 -11.07 -25.43 -1.98
C LYS A 358 -10.67 -26.89 -1.76
N GLU A 359 -9.42 -27.24 -2.01
CA GLU A 359 -8.84 -28.54 -1.67
C GLU A 359 -8.78 -28.74 -0.15
N ALA A 360 -8.41 -27.70 0.62
CA ALA A 360 -8.46 -27.71 2.07
C ALA A 360 -9.90 -27.78 2.64
N ALA A 361 -10.84 -27.05 2.05
CA ALA A 361 -12.26 -27.12 2.46
C ALA A 361 -12.90 -28.47 2.12
N LEU A 362 -12.56 -29.05 0.98
CA LEU A 362 -13.02 -30.38 0.57
C LEU A 362 -12.40 -31.47 1.46
N ALA A 363 -11.13 -31.35 1.83
CA ALA A 363 -10.48 -32.26 2.78
C ALA A 363 -11.19 -32.23 4.16
N ALA A 364 -11.54 -31.04 4.65
CA ALA A 364 -12.27 -30.87 5.91
C ALA A 364 -13.72 -31.41 5.85
N GLU A 365 -14.40 -31.31 4.70
CA GLU A 365 -15.77 -31.82 4.51
C GLU A 365 -15.81 -33.37 4.41
N ILE A 366 -14.72 -33.97 3.93
CA ILE A 366 -14.54 -35.43 3.84
C ILE A 366 -14.17 -36.04 5.19
N GLU A 367 -13.35 -35.33 5.98
CA GLU A 367 -13.06 -35.71 7.38
C GLU A 367 -14.34 -35.73 8.24
N ALA A 368 -15.34 -34.91 7.87
CA ALA A 368 -16.66 -34.86 8.49
C ALA A 368 -17.67 -35.92 7.95
N SER A 369 -17.36 -36.66 6.88
CA SER A 369 -18.26 -37.68 6.30
C SER A 369 -17.52 -38.88 5.68
N PRO A 370 -17.31 -39.98 6.44
CA PRO A 370 -16.50 -41.12 6.00
C PRO A 370 -17.11 -41.95 4.85
N ALA A 371 -18.35 -41.66 4.44
CA ALA A 371 -19.01 -42.34 3.32
C ALA A 371 -18.52 -41.89 1.92
N LEU A 372 -17.76 -40.79 1.82
CA LEU A 372 -17.29 -40.22 0.55
C LEU A 372 -15.88 -40.68 0.13
N ALA A 373 -15.12 -41.31 1.02
CA ALA A 373 -13.75 -41.78 0.77
C ALA A 373 -13.59 -42.76 -0.42
N PRO A 374 -14.51 -43.71 -0.69
CA PRO A 374 -14.34 -44.67 -1.78
C PRO A 374 -14.42 -44.04 -3.19
N LEU A 375 -15.15 -42.92 -3.33
CA LEU A 375 -15.32 -42.22 -4.61
C LEU A 375 -14.06 -41.45 -5.02
N GLN A 376 -13.20 -41.12 -4.06
CA GLN A 376 -11.96 -40.38 -4.28
C GLN A 376 -10.80 -41.29 -4.68
N ALA A 377 -10.69 -42.49 -4.08
CA ALA A 377 -9.71 -43.50 -4.48
C ALA A 377 -9.86 -43.91 -5.96
N VAL A 378 -11.10 -43.97 -6.47
CA VAL A 378 -11.41 -44.26 -7.89
C VAL A 378 -11.08 -43.08 -8.81
N LYS A 379 -11.09 -41.85 -8.28
CA LYS A 379 -10.77 -40.63 -9.04
C LYS A 379 -9.27 -40.33 -9.05
N GLU A 380 -8.56 -40.67 -7.97
CA GLU A 380 -7.11 -40.60 -7.86
C GLU A 380 -6.44 -41.71 -8.68
N SER A 381 -6.97 -42.94 -8.68
CA SER A 381 -6.43 -44.01 -9.54
C SER A 381 -6.58 -43.68 -11.04
N ARG A 382 -7.66 -42.99 -11.43
CA ARG A 382 -7.85 -42.50 -12.81
C ARG A 382 -6.92 -41.35 -13.19
N ARG A 383 -6.29 -40.70 -12.21
CA ARG A 383 -5.38 -39.57 -12.40
C ARG A 383 -3.92 -40.03 -12.47
N THR A 384 -3.61 -41.20 -11.89
CA THR A 384 -2.30 -41.86 -11.97
C THR A 384 -2.14 -42.75 -13.21
N ASP A 385 -3.23 -43.23 -13.81
CA ASP A 385 -3.19 -44.05 -15.05
C ASP A 385 -3.16 -43.22 -16.36
N GLY A 386 -3.12 -41.89 -16.25
CA GLY A 386 -2.90 -40.98 -17.39
C GLY A 386 -1.45 -40.54 -17.42
N ASP A 387 -0.72 -41.03 -18.41
CA ASP A 387 0.69 -40.82 -18.74
C ASP A 387 1.03 -39.34 -19.09
N ASP A 388 0.79 -38.42 -18.16
CA ASP A 388 1.00 -36.96 -18.31
C ASP A 388 1.99 -36.39 -17.26
N SER A 389 2.66 -37.24 -16.45
CA SER A 389 3.57 -36.76 -15.40
C SER A 389 4.96 -36.36 -15.91
N ASP A 390 5.35 -36.75 -17.12
CA ASP A 390 6.67 -36.43 -17.68
C ASP A 390 6.68 -35.14 -18.52
N ASP A 391 5.51 -34.56 -18.86
CA ASP A 391 5.40 -33.36 -19.69
C ASP A 391 5.25 -32.05 -18.89
N GLU A 392 4.82 -32.08 -17.62
CA GLU A 392 4.60 -30.84 -16.83
C GLU A 392 5.88 -30.22 -16.24
N GLU A 393 6.97 -30.98 -16.06
CA GLU A 393 8.24 -30.43 -15.56
C GLU A 393 9.08 -29.73 -16.65
N MET A 394 8.80 -29.94 -17.94
CA MET A 394 9.57 -29.35 -19.05
C MET A 394 9.07 -27.95 -19.49
N TYR A 395 7.93 -27.46 -18.99
CA TYR A 395 7.35 -26.14 -19.39
C TYR A 395 7.46 -25.02 -18.34
N ALA A 396 8.16 -25.26 -17.22
CA ALA A 396 8.37 -24.24 -16.20
C ALA A 396 9.27 -23.08 -16.67
N ASP A 397 10.08 -23.28 -17.73
CA ASP A 397 11.08 -22.30 -18.20
C ASP A 397 10.73 -21.61 -19.54
N SER A 398 9.49 -21.78 -20.04
CA SER A 398 9.09 -21.12 -21.28
C SER A 398 8.71 -19.65 -21.03
N GLY A 399 9.51 -18.72 -21.57
CA GLY A 399 9.26 -17.28 -21.48
C GLY A 399 7.85 -16.84 -21.91
N TRP A 400 7.42 -15.67 -21.42
CA TRP A 400 6.09 -15.10 -21.64
C TRP A 400 5.63 -15.04 -23.10
N VAL A 401 6.59 -14.91 -24.03
CA VAL A 401 6.37 -14.91 -25.48
C VAL A 401 5.82 -16.26 -25.93
N THR A 402 6.43 -17.36 -25.50
CA THR A 402 6.02 -18.72 -25.89
C THR A 402 4.62 -19.03 -25.36
N ARG A 403 4.32 -18.66 -24.11
CA ARG A 403 2.98 -18.82 -23.50
C ARG A 403 1.89 -17.99 -24.19
N PHE A 404 2.25 -16.84 -24.74
CA PHE A 404 1.31 -16.00 -25.49
C PHE A 404 0.99 -16.61 -26.86
N PHE A 405 2.00 -17.12 -27.59
CA PHE A 405 1.81 -17.73 -28.90
C PHE A 405 1.22 -19.14 -28.86
N THR A 406 1.31 -19.86 -27.73
CA THR A 406 0.68 -21.18 -27.56
C THR A 406 -0.77 -21.11 -27.07
N ASN A 407 -1.25 -19.94 -26.62
CA ASN A 407 -2.61 -19.80 -26.12
C ASN A 407 -3.58 -19.32 -27.23
N PRO A 408 -4.48 -20.19 -27.74
CA PRO A 408 -5.37 -19.84 -28.85
C PRO A 408 -6.33 -18.70 -28.50
N VAL A 409 -6.68 -18.54 -27.23
CA VAL A 409 -7.55 -17.47 -26.74
C VAL A 409 -6.84 -16.11 -26.78
N ALA A 410 -5.58 -16.07 -26.34
CA ALA A 410 -4.78 -14.86 -26.35
C ALA A 410 -4.60 -14.36 -27.79
N LEU A 411 -4.30 -15.27 -28.72
CA LEU A 411 -4.20 -14.97 -30.15
C LEU A 411 -5.50 -14.40 -30.73
N VAL A 412 -6.64 -15.03 -30.46
CA VAL A 412 -7.94 -14.56 -30.99
C VAL A 412 -8.31 -13.18 -30.46
N LEU A 413 -8.14 -12.93 -29.16
CA LEU A 413 -8.44 -11.63 -28.55
C LEU A 413 -7.47 -10.55 -29.05
N SER A 414 -6.19 -10.86 -29.19
CA SER A 414 -5.19 -9.93 -29.72
C SER A 414 -5.40 -9.63 -31.20
N LEU A 415 -5.74 -10.64 -32.01
CA LEU A 415 -6.10 -10.44 -33.41
C LEU A 415 -7.33 -9.54 -33.54
N PHE A 416 -8.35 -9.72 -32.68
CA PHE A 416 -9.51 -8.84 -32.65
C PHE A 416 -9.14 -7.40 -32.28
N VAL A 417 -8.27 -7.18 -31.28
CA VAL A 417 -7.78 -5.84 -30.93
C VAL A 417 -7.06 -5.20 -32.12
N VAL A 418 -6.14 -5.91 -32.77
CA VAL A 418 -5.42 -5.41 -33.95
C VAL A 418 -6.39 -5.09 -35.09
N ALA A 419 -7.33 -5.99 -35.39
CA ALA A 419 -8.34 -5.77 -36.41
C ALA A 419 -9.21 -4.54 -36.10
N SER A 420 -9.62 -4.35 -34.85
CA SER A 420 -10.42 -3.19 -34.44
C SER A 420 -9.67 -1.87 -34.59
N LEU A 421 -8.37 -1.83 -34.24
CA LEU A 421 -7.52 -0.66 -34.43
C LEU A 421 -7.27 -0.36 -35.92
N VAL A 422 -7.05 -1.39 -36.74
CA VAL A 422 -6.88 -1.25 -38.19
C VAL A 422 -8.17 -0.76 -38.84
N ALA A 423 -9.32 -1.27 -38.43
CA ALA A 423 -10.62 -0.83 -38.94
C ALA A 423 -10.90 0.64 -38.59
N ALA A 424 -10.50 1.09 -37.39
CA ALA A 424 -10.74 2.44 -36.92
C ALA A 424 -9.64 3.45 -37.32
N ARG A 425 -8.62 3.04 -38.09
CA ARG A 425 -7.50 3.90 -38.51
C ARG A 425 -7.93 5.14 -39.31
N SER A 426 -9.00 5.03 -40.09
CA SER A 426 -9.54 6.15 -40.88
C SER A 426 -10.28 7.18 -40.03
N ALA A 427 -10.58 6.87 -38.76
CA ALA A 427 -11.19 7.80 -37.82
C ALA A 427 -10.14 8.64 -37.06
N PHE A 428 -8.84 8.49 -37.34
CA PHE A 428 -7.79 9.21 -36.65
C PHE A 428 -7.68 10.66 -37.17
N GLY A 429 -7.87 11.64 -36.28
CA GLY A 429 -7.67 13.06 -36.59
C GLY A 429 -8.90 13.81 -37.12
N GLU A 430 -9.95 13.12 -37.58
CA GLU A 430 -11.17 13.72 -38.15
C GLU A 430 -12.45 13.33 -37.37
N ILE A 431 -12.39 13.20 -36.05
CA ILE A 431 -13.60 12.93 -35.26
C ILE A 431 -14.42 14.23 -35.14
N GLN A 432 -15.42 14.39 -36.00
CA GLN A 432 -16.40 15.47 -35.96
C GLN A 432 -17.79 14.88 -35.68
N GLY A 433 -18.52 15.47 -34.73
CA GLY A 433 -19.81 14.98 -34.28
C GLY A 433 -20.59 16.09 -33.58
N GLY A 434 -21.91 16.12 -33.75
CA GLY A 434 -22.77 17.22 -33.28
C GLY A 434 -22.83 17.38 -31.75
N ALA A 435 -22.35 16.41 -30.98
CA ALA A 435 -22.25 16.48 -29.52
C ALA A 435 -20.83 16.75 -29.01
N LEU A 436 -19.83 16.90 -29.89
CA LEU A 436 -18.47 17.24 -29.49
C LEU A 436 -18.36 18.74 -29.24
N SER A 437 -17.92 19.10 -28.02
CA SER A 437 -17.46 20.46 -27.73
C SER A 437 -16.31 20.82 -28.67
N PRO A 438 -16.18 22.08 -29.14
CA PRO A 438 -15.06 22.48 -29.98
C PRO A 438 -13.74 22.08 -29.32
N VAL A 439 -12.99 21.21 -30.01
CA VAL A 439 -11.75 20.63 -29.50
C VAL A 439 -10.67 21.73 -29.55
N PRO A 440 -10.01 22.05 -28.42
CA PRO A 440 -8.93 23.03 -28.39
C PRO A 440 -7.75 22.62 -29.31
N GLN A 441 -6.94 23.59 -29.76
CA GLN A 441 -5.86 23.30 -30.72
C GLN A 441 -4.65 22.61 -30.07
N GLY A 442 -4.40 22.84 -28.77
CA GLY A 442 -3.31 22.20 -28.02
C GLY A 442 -3.69 21.71 -26.62
N ALA A 443 -2.85 20.85 -26.03
CA ALA A 443 -3.05 20.33 -24.66
C ALA A 443 -2.96 21.41 -23.57
N GLY A 444 -2.22 22.50 -23.81
CA GLY A 444 -2.19 23.67 -22.91
C GLY A 444 -3.56 24.36 -22.80
N ASP A 445 -4.35 24.31 -23.87
CA ASP A 445 -5.69 24.91 -23.89
C ASP A 445 -6.68 24.09 -23.05
N TRP A 446 -6.47 22.79 -22.85
CA TRP A 446 -7.28 21.97 -21.93
C TRP A 446 -7.02 22.35 -20.47
N TRP A 447 -5.77 22.66 -20.11
CA TRP A 447 -5.43 23.19 -18.78
C TRP A 447 -6.03 24.58 -18.58
N ARG A 448 -6.00 25.41 -19.61
CA ARG A 448 -6.61 26.74 -19.60
C ARG A 448 -8.13 26.67 -19.45
N LEU A 449 -8.80 25.79 -20.21
CA LEU A 449 -10.24 25.53 -20.09
C LEU A 449 -10.61 25.01 -18.68
N HIS A 450 -9.72 24.26 -18.04
CA HIS A 450 -9.96 23.77 -16.68
C HIS A 450 -9.88 24.89 -15.62
N VAL A 451 -8.99 25.87 -15.80
CA VAL A 451 -8.72 26.94 -14.82
C VAL A 451 -9.58 28.18 -15.06
N GLU A 452 -10.01 28.43 -16.30
CA GLU A 452 -10.85 29.59 -16.63
C GLU A 452 -12.25 29.45 -16.01
N SER A 453 -12.67 30.50 -15.30
CA SER A 453 -13.98 30.58 -14.65
C SER A 453 -15.11 30.97 -15.60
N ARG A 454 -14.78 31.51 -16.78
CA ARG A 454 -15.74 32.01 -17.76
C ARG A 454 -15.39 31.53 -19.16
N HIS A 455 -16.32 30.82 -19.79
CA HIS A 455 -16.12 30.15 -21.09
C HIS A 455 -16.83 30.88 -22.22
N PRO A 456 -16.21 31.02 -23.41
CA PRO A 456 -16.80 31.72 -24.56
C PRO A 456 -17.80 30.82 -25.31
N LEU A 457 -18.85 30.36 -24.62
CA LEU A 457 -19.94 29.58 -25.19
C LEU A 457 -21.18 30.47 -25.35
N GLY A 458 -21.68 30.62 -26.57
CA GLY A 458 -22.74 31.58 -26.86
C GLY A 458 -22.31 33.02 -26.55
N THR A 459 -22.96 33.67 -25.59
CA THR A 459 -22.65 35.03 -25.11
C THR A 459 -21.67 35.08 -23.92
N GLY A 460 -21.17 33.92 -23.48
CA GLY A 460 -20.30 33.75 -22.31
C GLY A 460 -21.02 33.03 -21.17
N SER A 461 -20.41 31.98 -20.62
CA SER A 461 -20.99 31.14 -19.57
C SER A 461 -20.05 31.04 -18.36
N ASP A 462 -20.62 31.14 -17.16
CA ASP A 462 -19.90 30.94 -15.89
C ASP A 462 -19.99 29.48 -15.39
N VAL A 463 -20.51 28.56 -16.24
CA VAL A 463 -20.57 27.13 -15.94
C VAL A 463 -19.15 26.55 -15.98
N PRO A 464 -18.68 25.88 -14.92
CA PRO A 464 -17.32 25.31 -14.88
C PRO A 464 -17.13 24.25 -15.96
N ALA A 465 -15.90 24.11 -16.45
CA ALA A 465 -15.54 23.05 -17.37
C ALA A 465 -15.83 21.67 -16.74
N PRO A 466 -16.35 20.70 -17.50
CA PRO A 466 -16.62 19.36 -16.98
C PRO A 466 -15.39 18.66 -16.41
N ALA A 467 -15.59 17.76 -15.44
CA ALA A 467 -14.50 17.05 -14.75
C ALA A 467 -13.58 16.23 -15.68
N TYR A 468 -14.11 15.70 -16.79
CA TYR A 468 -13.30 14.95 -17.74
C TYR A 468 -12.24 15.78 -18.48
N VAL A 469 -12.37 17.11 -18.53
CA VAL A 469 -11.41 18.03 -19.18
C VAL A 469 -10.03 17.90 -18.53
N ALA A 470 -9.98 17.77 -17.19
CA ALA A 470 -8.73 17.57 -16.46
C ALA A 470 -8.07 16.22 -16.83
N LEU A 471 -8.86 15.16 -17.07
CA LEU A 471 -8.34 13.87 -17.50
C LEU A 471 -7.72 13.96 -18.90
N PHE A 472 -8.33 14.74 -19.80
CA PHE A 472 -7.80 14.96 -21.15
C PHE A 472 -6.54 15.82 -21.13
N ALA A 473 -6.48 16.82 -20.25
CA ALA A 473 -5.29 17.64 -20.04
C ALA A 473 -4.09 16.79 -19.57
N VAL A 474 -4.33 15.83 -18.66
CA VAL A 474 -3.32 14.86 -18.22
C VAL A 474 -2.93 13.91 -19.35
N ALA A 475 -3.88 13.36 -20.10
CA ALA A 475 -3.60 12.49 -21.25
C ALA A 475 -2.78 13.21 -22.34
N GLY A 476 -3.03 14.50 -22.56
CA GLY A 476 -2.30 15.35 -23.50
C GLY A 476 -0.81 15.52 -23.17
N LEU A 477 -0.41 15.39 -21.90
CA LEU A 477 1.00 15.40 -21.50
C LEU A 477 1.77 14.21 -22.07
N PHE A 478 1.10 13.06 -22.25
CA PHE A 478 1.71 11.83 -22.75
C PHE A 478 1.68 11.71 -24.27
N LEU A 479 0.69 12.34 -24.92
CA LEU A 479 0.42 12.21 -26.37
C LEU A 479 0.96 13.40 -27.19
N GLY A 480 2.06 14.01 -26.75
CA GLY A 480 2.77 15.05 -27.50
C GLY A 480 1.99 16.35 -27.69
N GLY A 481 0.99 16.63 -26.85
CA GLY A 481 0.29 17.91 -26.80
C GLY A 481 -0.83 18.13 -27.82
N SER A 482 -1.13 17.16 -28.69
CA SER A 482 -2.19 17.31 -29.71
C SER A 482 -3.57 16.86 -29.17
N ALA A 483 -4.52 17.78 -29.11
CA ALA A 483 -5.86 17.51 -28.57
C ALA A 483 -6.64 16.48 -29.40
N GLY A 484 -6.52 16.52 -30.73
CA GLY A 484 -7.14 15.54 -31.63
C GLY A 484 -6.63 14.11 -31.43
N ALA A 485 -5.35 13.93 -31.12
CA ALA A 485 -4.80 12.60 -30.84
C ALA A 485 -5.24 12.07 -29.47
N VAL A 486 -5.46 12.93 -28.47
CA VAL A 486 -6.02 12.53 -27.18
C VAL A 486 -7.43 11.99 -27.35
N VAL A 487 -8.31 12.74 -28.02
CA VAL A 487 -9.70 12.32 -28.25
C VAL A 487 -9.76 11.04 -29.11
N SER A 488 -9.00 11.00 -30.20
CA SER A 488 -8.94 9.83 -31.10
C SER A 488 -8.36 8.60 -30.40
N GLY A 489 -7.28 8.78 -29.63
CA GLY A 489 -6.64 7.70 -28.88
C GLY A 489 -7.55 7.11 -27.83
N LEU A 490 -8.26 7.95 -27.06
CA LEU A 490 -9.20 7.48 -26.05
C LEU A 490 -10.42 6.77 -26.65
N MET A 491 -10.95 7.26 -27.78
CA MET A 491 -12.01 6.60 -28.55
C MET A 491 -11.56 5.23 -29.06
N LEU A 492 -10.36 5.13 -29.63
CA LEU A 492 -9.78 3.88 -30.12
C LEU A 492 -9.55 2.86 -29.01
N LEU A 493 -9.10 3.32 -27.84
CA LEU A 493 -8.86 2.47 -26.68
C LEU A 493 -10.16 1.97 -26.02
N ALA A 494 -11.32 2.55 -26.33
CA ALA A 494 -12.59 2.14 -25.73
C ALA A 494 -12.91 0.66 -26.01
N VAL A 495 -12.66 0.18 -27.23
CA VAL A 495 -12.93 -1.22 -27.64
C VAL A 495 -12.00 -2.22 -26.92
N PRO A 496 -10.66 -2.05 -26.92
CA PRO A 496 -9.76 -2.90 -26.13
C PRO A 496 -10.03 -2.87 -24.63
N VAL A 497 -10.32 -1.70 -24.06
CA VAL A 497 -10.62 -1.56 -22.62
C VAL A 497 -11.93 -2.27 -22.26
N ALA A 498 -12.97 -2.12 -23.10
CA ALA A 498 -14.24 -2.83 -22.95
C ALA A 498 -14.08 -4.34 -23.06
N LEU A 499 -13.30 -4.82 -24.06
CA LEU A 499 -12.99 -6.23 -24.28
C LEU A 499 -12.39 -6.87 -23.02
N TRP A 500 -11.34 -6.24 -22.49
CA TRP A 500 -10.65 -6.77 -21.32
C TRP A 500 -11.53 -6.71 -20.06
N GLY A 501 -12.27 -5.62 -19.88
CA GLY A 501 -13.23 -5.51 -18.77
C GLY A 501 -14.29 -6.60 -18.82
N ALA A 502 -14.91 -6.80 -19.99
CA ALA A 502 -15.94 -7.81 -20.22
C ALA A 502 -15.41 -9.23 -20.01
N TRP A 503 -14.21 -9.53 -20.54
CA TRP A 503 -13.54 -10.81 -20.32
C TRP A 503 -13.35 -11.12 -18.83
N ARG A 504 -12.89 -10.14 -18.05
CA ARG A 504 -12.71 -10.29 -16.58
C ARG A 504 -14.02 -10.47 -15.85
N LEU A 505 -15.03 -9.68 -16.20
CA LEU A 505 -16.35 -9.76 -15.58
C LEU A 505 -17.00 -11.12 -15.88
N LEU A 506 -17.05 -11.54 -17.14
CA LEU A 506 -17.67 -12.80 -17.56
C LEU A 506 -16.96 -14.02 -16.97
N ARG A 507 -15.62 -13.99 -16.85
CA ARG A 507 -14.87 -15.04 -16.15
C ARG A 507 -15.27 -15.17 -14.69
N LEU A 508 -15.55 -14.05 -14.02
CA LEU A 508 -15.98 -14.04 -12.62
C LEU A 508 -17.43 -14.51 -12.50
N VAL A 509 -18.34 -13.92 -13.27
CA VAL A 509 -19.77 -14.26 -13.28
C VAL A 509 -19.99 -15.71 -13.67
N GLY A 510 -19.27 -16.21 -14.67
CA GLY A 510 -19.37 -17.60 -15.09
C GLY A 510 -19.05 -18.61 -13.99
N ARG A 511 -18.15 -18.26 -13.07
CA ARG A 511 -17.83 -19.09 -11.89
C ARG A 511 -18.83 -18.93 -10.74
N LEU A 512 -19.59 -17.82 -10.71
CA LEU A 512 -20.67 -17.62 -9.74
C LEU A 512 -21.93 -18.38 -10.15
N VAL A 513 -22.16 -18.54 -11.45
CA VAL A 513 -23.32 -19.27 -11.99
C VAL A 513 -23.08 -20.79 -12.01
N ASP A 514 -21.89 -21.23 -12.44
CA ASP A 514 -21.52 -22.65 -12.47
C ASP A 514 -20.16 -22.86 -11.77
N PRO A 515 -20.06 -23.78 -10.79
CA PRO A 515 -18.79 -24.14 -10.16
C PRO A 515 -17.70 -24.61 -11.13
N ARG A 516 -18.07 -25.10 -12.32
CA ARG A 516 -17.16 -25.50 -13.40
C ARG A 516 -16.73 -24.34 -14.31
N GLY A 517 -17.36 -23.18 -14.17
CA GLY A 517 -17.18 -22.02 -15.02
C GLY A 517 -17.85 -22.15 -16.39
N LEU A 518 -18.00 -21.02 -17.08
CA LEU A 518 -18.48 -21.00 -18.47
C LEU A 518 -17.39 -21.49 -19.41
N SER A 519 -17.80 -22.08 -20.54
CA SER A 519 -16.86 -22.48 -21.58
C SER A 519 -16.06 -21.28 -22.08
N THR A 520 -14.77 -21.51 -22.34
CA THR A 520 -13.84 -20.46 -22.77
C THR A 520 -14.33 -19.72 -24.02
N TRP A 521 -14.97 -20.42 -24.95
CA TRP A 521 -15.53 -19.83 -26.17
C TRP A 521 -16.73 -18.93 -25.91
N VAL A 522 -17.59 -19.25 -24.94
CA VAL A 522 -18.69 -18.36 -24.51
C VAL A 522 -18.12 -17.08 -23.91
N LEU A 523 -17.03 -17.18 -23.13
CA LEU A 523 -16.34 -16.01 -22.60
C LEU A 523 -15.73 -15.14 -23.71
N VAL A 524 -15.13 -15.77 -24.73
CA VAL A 524 -14.52 -15.06 -25.88
C VAL A 524 -15.62 -14.32 -26.64
N TRP A 525 -16.67 -15.03 -27.04
CA TRP A 525 -17.82 -14.45 -27.75
C TRP A 525 -18.49 -13.34 -26.96
N GLY A 526 -18.76 -13.55 -25.67
CA GLY A 526 -19.36 -12.54 -24.81
C GLY A 526 -18.47 -11.29 -24.66
N SER A 527 -17.16 -11.48 -24.51
CA SER A 527 -16.23 -10.35 -24.39
C SER A 527 -16.11 -9.55 -25.69
N ILE A 528 -16.02 -10.22 -26.85
CA ILE A 528 -15.96 -9.57 -28.17
C ILE A 528 -17.26 -8.83 -28.46
N THR A 529 -18.41 -9.46 -28.17
CA THR A 529 -19.73 -8.85 -28.40
C THR A 529 -19.88 -7.58 -27.57
N TYR A 530 -19.48 -7.61 -26.29
CA TYR A 530 -19.51 -6.43 -25.44
C TYR A 530 -18.50 -5.36 -25.88
N ALA A 531 -17.31 -5.77 -26.34
CA ALA A 531 -16.26 -4.85 -26.79
C ALA A 531 -16.71 -3.94 -27.93
N LEU A 532 -17.67 -4.38 -28.74
CA LEU A 532 -18.24 -3.61 -29.84
C LEU A 532 -19.25 -2.56 -29.39
N VAL A 533 -19.85 -2.68 -28.20
CA VAL A 533 -20.91 -1.77 -27.70
C VAL A 533 -20.50 -0.29 -27.74
N PRO A 534 -19.28 0.12 -27.30
CA PRO A 534 -18.87 1.52 -27.40
C PRO A 534 -18.85 2.05 -28.85
N ALA A 535 -18.53 1.19 -29.83
CA ALA A 535 -18.48 1.54 -31.24
C ALA A 535 -19.84 1.45 -31.95
N THR A 536 -20.68 0.47 -31.62
CA THR A 536 -21.94 0.18 -32.32
C THR A 536 -23.16 0.88 -31.70
N SER A 537 -23.01 1.53 -30.55
CA SER A 537 -24.10 2.25 -29.86
C SER A 537 -24.55 3.56 -30.54
N GLY A 538 -23.91 3.96 -31.64
CA GLY A 538 -24.13 5.26 -32.29
C GLY A 538 -23.48 6.44 -31.56
N ALA A 539 -23.11 6.28 -30.29
CA ALA A 539 -22.46 7.30 -29.47
C ALA A 539 -21.13 7.79 -30.07
N TRP A 540 -20.35 6.89 -30.68
CA TRP A 540 -19.13 7.26 -31.38
C TRP A 540 -19.41 8.20 -32.55
N GLY A 541 -20.39 7.88 -33.41
CA GLY A 541 -20.77 8.71 -34.57
C GLY A 541 -21.40 10.06 -34.19
N GLU A 542 -22.12 10.11 -33.06
CA GLU A 542 -22.66 11.36 -32.51
C GLU A 542 -21.59 12.21 -31.80
N GLY A 543 -20.41 11.64 -31.51
CA GLY A 543 -19.35 12.31 -30.76
C GLY A 543 -19.59 12.35 -29.23
N ARG A 544 -20.43 11.45 -28.72
CA ARG A 544 -20.81 11.33 -27.30
C ARG A 544 -19.75 10.59 -26.50
N PHE A 545 -18.65 11.29 -26.19
CA PHE A 545 -17.50 10.68 -25.51
C PHE A 545 -17.86 10.09 -24.14
N GLY A 546 -18.73 10.76 -23.38
CA GLY A 546 -19.13 10.31 -22.05
C GLY A 546 -19.75 8.90 -22.07
N THR A 547 -20.66 8.66 -23.01
CA THR A 547 -21.31 7.36 -23.20
C THR A 547 -20.32 6.28 -23.65
N VAL A 548 -19.40 6.59 -24.56
CA VAL A 548 -18.38 5.64 -25.03
C VAL A 548 -17.43 5.24 -23.88
N ALA A 549 -16.97 6.22 -23.10
CA ALA A 549 -16.12 5.97 -21.93
C ALA A 549 -16.84 5.16 -20.85
N LEU A 550 -18.11 5.48 -20.57
CA LEU A 550 -18.93 4.72 -19.64
C LEU A 550 -19.11 3.27 -20.11
N ALA A 551 -19.46 3.05 -21.37
CA ALA A 551 -19.61 1.71 -21.94
C ALA A 551 -18.31 0.88 -21.83
N ALA A 552 -17.14 1.51 -22.00
CA ALA A 552 -15.85 0.84 -21.84
C ALA A 552 -15.51 0.51 -20.37
N LEU A 553 -15.86 1.39 -19.43
CA LEU A 553 -15.55 1.24 -18.01
C LEU A 553 -16.57 0.42 -17.22
N LEU A 554 -17.80 0.28 -17.73
CA LEU A 554 -18.90 -0.39 -17.03
C LEU A 554 -18.57 -1.84 -16.60
N PRO A 555 -17.93 -2.69 -17.43
CA PRO A 555 -17.55 -4.03 -16.99
C PRO A 555 -16.52 -4.04 -15.87
N TRP A 556 -15.61 -3.06 -15.87
CA TRP A 556 -14.60 -2.90 -14.82
C TRP A 556 -15.24 -2.49 -13.50
N LEU A 557 -16.18 -1.54 -13.55
CA LEU A 557 -16.96 -1.09 -12.41
C LEU A 557 -17.78 -2.24 -11.81
N ALA A 558 -18.48 -3.00 -12.65
CA ALA A 558 -19.24 -4.18 -12.23
C ALA A 558 -18.33 -5.25 -11.61
N HIS A 559 -17.18 -5.54 -12.23
CA HIS A 559 -16.21 -6.50 -11.70
C HIS A 559 -15.64 -6.07 -10.34
N ALA A 560 -15.38 -4.78 -10.14
CA ALA A 560 -14.92 -4.25 -8.86
C ALA A 560 -16.01 -4.33 -7.78
N ALA A 561 -17.26 -4.02 -8.13
CA ALA A 561 -18.40 -4.02 -7.21
C ALA A 561 -18.73 -5.44 -6.68
N ILE A 562 -18.53 -6.49 -7.49
CA ILE A 562 -18.71 -7.88 -7.04
C ILE A 562 -17.77 -8.21 -5.86
N GLY A 563 -16.63 -7.52 -5.72
CA GLY A 563 -15.71 -7.69 -4.60
C GLY A 563 -16.28 -7.33 -3.22
N PHE A 564 -17.45 -6.69 -3.15
CA PHE A 564 -18.14 -6.47 -1.87
C PHE A 564 -18.72 -7.74 -1.25
N ALA A 565 -18.93 -8.78 -2.05
CA ALA A 565 -19.43 -10.08 -1.59
C ALA A 565 -18.30 -11.01 -1.07
N ASP A 566 -17.06 -10.52 -0.97
CA ASP A 566 -15.92 -11.31 -0.49
C ASP A 566 -16.03 -11.57 1.03
N PRO A 567 -15.83 -12.80 1.52
CA PRO A 567 -15.91 -13.10 2.95
C PRO A 567 -14.85 -12.34 3.77
N ASP A 568 -13.67 -12.06 3.20
CA ASP A 568 -12.56 -11.39 3.87
C ASP A 568 -12.80 -9.86 4.02
N PRO A 569 -12.82 -9.31 5.26
CA PRO A 569 -12.98 -7.87 5.51
C PRO A 569 -11.95 -6.97 4.80
N GLU A 570 -10.68 -7.39 4.68
CA GLU A 570 -9.65 -6.56 4.05
C GLU A 570 -9.86 -6.45 2.53
N ARG A 571 -10.33 -7.54 1.91
CA ARG A 571 -10.60 -7.59 0.47
C ARG A 571 -11.82 -6.77 0.09
N ARG A 572 -12.87 -6.77 0.93
CA ARG A 572 -14.02 -5.87 0.79
C ARG A 572 -13.59 -4.40 0.79
N TRP A 573 -12.64 -4.04 1.66
CA TRP A 573 -12.06 -2.69 1.66
C TRP A 573 -11.28 -2.35 0.38
N ARG A 574 -10.52 -3.30 -0.17
CA ARG A 574 -9.86 -3.11 -1.48
C ARG A 574 -10.88 -2.95 -2.61
N ALA A 575 -11.99 -3.69 -2.56
CA ALA A 575 -13.08 -3.56 -3.52
C ALA A 575 -13.75 -2.18 -3.41
N ALA A 576 -13.94 -1.63 -2.20
CA ALA A 576 -14.48 -0.28 -2.00
C ALA A 576 -13.69 0.79 -2.72
N TRP A 577 -12.36 0.81 -2.54
CA TRP A 577 -11.51 1.78 -3.21
C TRP A 577 -11.55 1.62 -4.73
N ARG A 578 -11.53 0.38 -5.25
CA ARG A 578 -11.61 0.13 -6.70
C ARG A 578 -12.94 0.60 -7.28
N THR A 579 -14.05 0.24 -6.63
CA THR A 579 -15.39 0.63 -7.06
C THR A 579 -15.57 2.14 -6.95
N GLY A 580 -15.12 2.78 -5.86
CA GLY A 580 -15.23 4.22 -5.68
C GLY A 580 -14.42 5.03 -6.69
N LEU A 581 -13.18 4.60 -7.00
CA LEU A 581 -12.34 5.25 -8.01
C LEU A 581 -12.92 5.08 -9.43
N LEU A 582 -13.37 3.87 -9.78
CA LEU A 582 -14.01 3.62 -11.08
C LEU A 582 -15.34 4.34 -11.21
N LEU A 583 -16.12 4.41 -10.13
CA LEU A 583 -17.38 5.15 -10.10
C LEU A 583 -17.11 6.65 -10.24
N ALA A 584 -16.12 7.21 -9.55
CA ALA A 584 -15.72 8.61 -9.69
C ALA A 584 -15.24 8.92 -11.11
N LEU A 585 -14.46 8.03 -11.72
CA LEU A 585 -14.03 8.14 -13.11
C LEU A 585 -15.24 8.12 -14.07
N CYS A 586 -16.17 7.17 -13.90
CA CYS A 586 -17.41 7.12 -14.69
C CYS A 586 -18.26 8.39 -14.49
N SER A 587 -18.34 8.90 -13.26
CA SER A 587 -19.08 10.11 -12.91
C SER A 587 -18.42 11.40 -13.40
N ALA A 588 -17.11 11.40 -13.67
CA ALA A 588 -16.44 12.52 -14.34
C ALA A 588 -16.90 12.68 -15.79
N PHE A 589 -17.29 11.57 -16.45
CA PHE A 589 -17.82 11.53 -17.81
C PHE A 589 -19.34 11.61 -17.86
N VAL A 590 -20.04 10.89 -16.98
CA VAL A 590 -21.50 10.84 -16.90
C VAL A 590 -21.89 10.96 -15.43
N PRO A 591 -22.06 12.18 -14.89
CA PRO A 591 -22.34 12.42 -13.48
C PRO A 591 -23.54 11.61 -12.94
N GLY A 592 -24.57 11.40 -13.78
CA GLY A 592 -25.76 10.61 -13.43
C GLY A 592 -25.48 9.16 -13.02
N VAL A 593 -24.34 8.57 -13.40
CA VAL A 593 -23.95 7.20 -13.00
C VAL A 593 -23.80 7.07 -11.49
N TRP A 594 -23.41 8.14 -10.79
CA TRP A 594 -23.33 8.12 -9.33
C TRP A 594 -24.71 7.93 -8.68
N LEU A 595 -25.76 8.55 -9.24
CA LEU A 595 -27.14 8.39 -8.75
C LEU A 595 -27.65 6.97 -8.97
N PHE A 596 -27.31 6.34 -10.10
CA PHE A 596 -27.58 4.91 -10.31
C PHE A 596 -26.82 4.04 -9.30
N GLY A 597 -25.57 4.40 -8.98
CA GLY A 597 -24.79 3.74 -7.92
C GLY A 597 -25.44 3.86 -6.54
N LEU A 598 -25.93 5.04 -6.17
CA LEU A 598 -26.68 5.28 -4.94
C LEU A 598 -27.98 4.45 -4.90
N LEU A 599 -28.75 4.44 -6.00
CA LEU A 599 -29.98 3.67 -6.10
C LEU A 599 -29.72 2.16 -5.98
N ALA A 600 -28.69 1.65 -6.68
CA ALA A 600 -28.30 0.25 -6.61
C ALA A 600 -27.86 -0.13 -5.18
N ALA A 601 -27.08 0.73 -4.52
CA ALA A 601 -26.67 0.51 -3.14
C ALA A 601 -27.86 0.54 -2.17
N ALA A 602 -28.81 1.47 -2.35
CA ALA A 602 -30.03 1.54 -1.56
C ALA A 602 -30.87 0.27 -1.73
N LEU A 603 -31.01 -0.25 -2.96
CA LEU A 603 -31.70 -1.50 -3.25
C LEU A 603 -31.02 -2.70 -2.58
N VAL A 604 -29.68 -2.77 -2.65
CA VAL A 604 -28.89 -3.83 -2.00
C VAL A 604 -29.02 -3.77 -0.48
N VAL A 605 -28.97 -2.58 0.11
CA VAL A 605 -29.17 -2.38 1.55
C VAL A 605 -30.58 -2.77 1.97
N ALA A 606 -31.60 -2.41 1.18
CA ALA A 606 -32.99 -2.79 1.43
C ALA A 606 -33.19 -4.31 1.34
N ALA A 607 -32.59 -4.97 0.34
CA ALA A 607 -32.60 -6.43 0.21
C ALA A 607 -31.85 -7.11 1.37
N ALA A 608 -30.69 -6.58 1.77
CA ALA A 608 -29.93 -7.10 2.91
C ALA A 608 -30.70 -6.95 4.24
N PHE A 609 -31.40 -5.82 4.43
CA PHE A 609 -32.27 -5.61 5.59
C PHE A 609 -33.42 -6.64 5.64
N ALA A 610 -34.02 -6.95 4.48
CA ALA A 610 -35.10 -7.93 4.38
C ALA A 610 -34.64 -9.37 4.64
N ILE A 611 -33.40 -9.72 4.25
CA ILE A 611 -32.88 -11.10 4.36
C ILE A 611 -32.25 -11.36 5.75
N SER A 612 -31.52 -10.40 6.32
CA SER A 612 -30.93 -10.56 7.66
C SER A 612 -30.48 -9.22 8.27
N PRO A 613 -31.21 -8.68 9.28
CA PRO A 613 -30.87 -7.40 9.90
C PRO A 613 -29.54 -7.41 10.68
N ARG A 614 -28.93 -8.59 10.93
CA ARG A 614 -27.63 -8.72 11.62
C ARG A 614 -26.46 -8.22 10.77
N LEU A 615 -26.53 -8.34 9.44
CA LEU A 615 -25.48 -7.89 8.52
C LEU A 615 -25.27 -6.36 8.52
N LEU A 616 -26.29 -5.59 8.91
CA LEU A 616 -26.21 -4.13 8.96
C LEU A 616 -25.57 -3.60 10.26
N ARG A 617 -25.37 -4.46 11.26
CA ARG A 617 -24.74 -4.07 12.52
C ARG A 617 -23.21 -4.14 12.46
N GLU A 618 -22.65 -4.90 11.52
CA GLU A 618 -21.21 -5.05 11.32
C GLU A 618 -20.64 -3.97 10.39
N ARG A 619 -19.75 -3.11 10.92
CA ARG A 619 -19.10 -2.03 10.16
C ARG A 619 -18.26 -2.52 8.97
N SER A 620 -17.82 -3.76 9.01
CA SER A 620 -17.09 -4.42 7.91
C SER A 620 -17.98 -4.74 6.69
N ALA A 621 -19.31 -4.81 6.86
CA ALA A 621 -20.25 -5.14 5.79
C ALA A 621 -20.78 -3.89 5.08
N TRP A 622 -21.20 -2.85 5.81
CA TRP A 622 -21.76 -1.62 5.21
C TRP A 622 -20.73 -0.51 4.97
N GLY A 623 -19.60 -0.53 5.69
CA GLY A 623 -18.53 0.46 5.56
C GLY A 623 -17.90 0.54 4.15
N PRO A 624 -17.55 -0.59 3.51
CA PRO A 624 -16.91 -0.57 2.19
C PRO A 624 -17.81 0.03 1.08
N PRO A 625 -19.10 -0.36 0.91
CA PRO A 625 -19.98 0.28 -0.06
C PRO A 625 -20.20 1.77 0.24
N ALA A 626 -20.33 2.16 1.51
CA ALA A 626 -20.50 3.56 1.90
C ALA A 626 -19.29 4.43 1.52
N VAL A 627 -18.06 3.92 1.70
CA VAL A 627 -16.85 4.64 1.27
C VAL A 627 -16.75 4.71 -0.24
N ALA A 628 -17.11 3.65 -0.98
CA ALA A 628 -17.10 3.70 -2.43
C ALA A 628 -18.02 4.82 -2.98
N LEU A 629 -19.20 5.00 -2.38
CA LEU A 629 -20.14 6.04 -2.76
C LEU A 629 -19.72 7.43 -2.28
N GLY A 630 -19.14 7.54 -1.09
CA GLY A 630 -18.65 8.80 -0.50
C GLY A 630 -17.38 9.32 -1.17
N LEU A 631 -16.57 8.45 -1.78
CA LEU A 631 -15.35 8.83 -2.49
C LEU A 631 -15.65 9.69 -3.74
N VAL A 632 -16.80 9.47 -4.39
CA VAL A 632 -17.19 10.19 -5.61
C VAL A 632 -17.38 11.69 -5.38
N PRO A 633 -18.28 12.16 -4.49
CA PRO A 633 -18.43 13.58 -4.21
C PRO A 633 -17.17 14.17 -3.57
N LEU A 634 -16.34 13.38 -2.88
CA LEU A 634 -15.06 13.85 -2.34
C LEU A 634 -14.05 14.19 -3.44
N LEU A 635 -13.89 13.30 -4.43
CA LEU A 635 -12.96 13.49 -5.54
C LEU A 635 -13.46 14.52 -6.56
N LEU A 636 -14.78 14.57 -6.80
CA LEU A 636 -15.41 15.49 -7.75
C LEU A 636 -15.85 16.81 -7.10
N LEU A 637 -15.56 17.02 -5.82
CA LEU A 637 -15.91 18.24 -5.06
C LEU A 637 -15.48 19.54 -5.78
N PRO A 638 -14.27 19.64 -6.38
CA PRO A 638 -13.84 20.86 -7.07
C PRO A 638 -14.73 21.25 -8.26
N TRP A 639 -15.48 20.31 -8.85
CA TRP A 639 -16.37 20.53 -9.98
C TRP A 639 -17.85 20.61 -9.56
N PHE A 640 -18.27 19.86 -8.55
CA PHE A 640 -19.65 19.87 -8.07
C PHE A 640 -20.03 21.17 -7.35
N LEU A 641 -19.12 21.73 -6.54
CA LEU A 641 -19.41 22.97 -5.80
C LEU A 641 -19.65 24.17 -6.73
N PRO A 642 -18.79 24.47 -7.73
CA PRO A 642 -19.04 25.59 -8.63
C PRO A 642 -20.27 25.38 -9.52
N LEU A 643 -20.56 24.14 -9.93
CA LEU A 643 -21.74 23.81 -10.75
C LEU A 643 -23.05 24.06 -10.01
N LEU A 644 -23.11 23.75 -8.72
CA LEU A 644 -24.26 24.07 -7.86
C LEU A 644 -24.35 25.58 -7.58
N GLY A 645 -23.20 26.24 -7.39
CA GLY A 645 -23.11 27.68 -7.17
C GLY A 645 -23.56 28.52 -8.38
N SER A 646 -23.38 28.01 -9.60
CA SER A 646 -23.76 28.69 -10.85
C SER A 646 -25.20 28.42 -11.28
N GLY A 647 -26.03 27.76 -10.46
CA GLY A 647 -27.43 27.42 -10.80
C GLY A 647 -27.58 26.33 -11.86
N ALA A 648 -26.48 25.72 -12.33
CA ALA A 648 -26.45 24.73 -13.40
C ALA A 648 -26.51 23.28 -12.87
N GLY A 649 -27.24 23.04 -11.77
CA GLY A 649 -27.34 21.73 -11.11
C GLY A 649 -27.88 20.60 -12.00
N GLN A 650 -28.62 20.94 -13.06
CA GLN A 650 -29.05 19.99 -14.09
C GLN A 650 -27.87 19.30 -14.81
N GLY A 651 -26.69 19.92 -14.83
CA GLY A 651 -25.45 19.33 -15.33
C GLY A 651 -25.00 18.07 -14.57
N MET A 652 -25.52 17.81 -13.37
CA MET A 652 -25.29 16.57 -12.63
C MET A 652 -26.11 15.38 -13.17
N LEU A 653 -27.10 15.65 -14.03
CA LEU A 653 -27.98 14.65 -14.64
C LEU A 653 -27.72 14.48 -16.14
N LEU A 654 -27.05 15.45 -16.77
CA LEU A 654 -26.76 15.45 -18.20
C LEU A 654 -25.40 14.79 -18.50
N GLU A 655 -25.27 14.30 -19.73
CA GLU A 655 -24.01 13.76 -20.23
C GLU A 655 -23.00 14.88 -20.52
N ALA A 656 -21.71 14.58 -20.29
CA ALA A 656 -20.59 15.37 -20.79
C ALA A 656 -20.75 15.76 -22.27
N GLY A 657 -20.72 17.07 -22.56
CA GLY A 657 -20.80 17.62 -23.92
C GLY A 657 -22.12 18.32 -24.25
N ARG A 658 -23.20 18.06 -23.49
CA ARG A 658 -24.41 18.89 -23.50
C ARG A 658 -24.35 19.88 -22.35
N LEU A 659 -23.71 21.01 -22.57
CA LEU A 659 -23.80 22.10 -21.60
C LEU A 659 -25.25 22.61 -21.59
N PRO A 660 -25.87 22.78 -20.42
CA PRO A 660 -27.19 23.38 -20.34
C PRO A 660 -27.06 24.82 -20.81
N VAL A 661 -27.41 25.09 -22.06
CA VAL A 661 -27.65 26.45 -22.52
C VAL A 661 -28.97 26.87 -21.89
N ALA A 662 -29.03 28.05 -21.29
CA ALA A 662 -30.28 28.60 -20.77
C ALA A 662 -31.31 28.58 -21.93
N ALA A 663 -32.35 27.76 -21.79
CA ALA A 663 -33.44 27.76 -22.76
C ALA A 663 -34.13 29.12 -22.67
N VAL A 664 -34.27 29.81 -23.80
CA VAL A 664 -34.99 31.09 -23.85
C VAL A 664 -36.47 30.77 -23.68
N ASP A 665 -37.03 31.07 -22.51
CA ASP A 665 -38.45 30.82 -22.24
C ASP A 665 -39.32 31.87 -22.94
N PHE A 666 -40.61 31.57 -23.13
CA PHE A 666 -41.58 32.50 -23.73
C PHE A 666 -41.58 33.87 -23.02
N THR A 667 -41.41 33.86 -21.70
CA THR A 667 -41.25 35.06 -20.87
C THR A 667 -39.98 35.85 -21.18
N ASP A 668 -38.86 35.19 -21.47
CA ASP A 668 -37.62 35.85 -21.87
C ASP A 668 -37.78 36.51 -23.25
N LEU A 669 -38.44 35.81 -24.17
CA LEU A 669 -38.75 36.31 -25.51
C LEU A 669 -39.72 37.51 -25.48
N VAL A 670 -40.73 37.48 -24.63
CA VAL A 670 -41.73 38.57 -24.47
C VAL A 670 -41.15 39.76 -23.70
N THR A 671 -40.22 39.54 -22.78
CA THR A 671 -39.59 40.62 -21.99
C THR A 671 -38.33 41.19 -22.63
N GLY A 672 -37.92 40.67 -23.79
CA GLY A 672 -36.69 41.07 -24.48
C GLY A 672 -35.42 40.72 -23.70
N ARG A 673 -35.48 39.72 -22.81
CA ARG A 673 -34.33 39.22 -22.06
C ARG A 673 -33.71 38.06 -22.84
N LEU A 674 -32.41 38.12 -23.07
CA LEU A 674 -31.64 37.00 -23.59
C LEU A 674 -30.67 36.59 -22.49
N SER A 675 -31.03 35.57 -21.70
CA SER A 675 -30.30 35.14 -20.50
C SER A 675 -30.15 36.28 -19.45
N ASP A 676 -28.98 36.41 -18.82
CA ASP A 676 -28.72 37.39 -17.74
C ASP A 676 -28.55 38.84 -18.23
N LEU A 677 -28.66 39.08 -19.55
CA LEU A 677 -28.55 40.40 -20.15
C LEU A 677 -29.93 40.89 -20.64
N GLY A 678 -30.45 41.92 -19.97
CA GLY A 678 -31.71 42.56 -20.33
C GLY A 678 -32.18 43.60 -19.30
N ALA A 679 -33.14 44.45 -19.69
CA ALA A 679 -33.72 45.45 -18.79
C ALA A 679 -34.39 44.77 -17.57
N PRO A 680 -34.39 45.41 -16.39
CA PRO A 680 -35.02 44.86 -15.19
C PRO A 680 -36.47 44.42 -15.45
N TRP A 681 -36.88 43.26 -14.93
CA TRP A 681 -38.18 42.62 -15.16
C TRP A 681 -39.42 43.51 -14.93
N TRP A 682 -39.26 44.59 -14.16
CA TRP A 682 -40.32 45.57 -13.87
C TRP A 682 -40.54 46.62 -14.97
N LEU A 683 -39.65 46.74 -15.95
CA LEU A 683 -39.82 47.63 -17.12
C LEU A 683 -40.64 47.00 -18.25
N GLY A 684 -40.77 45.67 -18.27
CA GLY A 684 -41.40 44.91 -19.37
C GLY A 684 -42.88 44.57 -19.21
N VAL A 685 -43.56 45.00 -18.13
CA VAL A 685 -45.00 44.76 -17.97
C VAL A 685 -45.77 45.95 -18.53
N PRO A 686 -46.54 45.82 -19.62
CA PRO A 686 -47.50 46.85 -20.00
C PRO A 686 -48.60 46.85 -18.94
N ARG A 687 -48.54 47.83 -18.02
CA ARG A 687 -49.58 48.06 -17.00
C ARG A 687 -50.89 48.37 -17.70
N TRP A 688 -51.70 47.34 -17.92
CA TRP A 688 -53.13 47.50 -18.13
C TRP A 688 -53.79 47.78 -16.78
N ARG A 689 -54.50 48.93 -16.73
CA ARG A 689 -55.55 49.37 -15.80
C ARG A 689 -55.19 50.37 -14.68
N CYS A 690 -55.75 51.56 -14.91
CA CYS A 690 -56.54 52.42 -14.01
C CYS A 690 -55.87 53.66 -13.39
N TRP A 691 -56.20 54.80 -14.01
CA TRP A 691 -56.52 56.11 -13.39
C TRP A 691 -57.40 55.95 -12.13
N PRO A 692 -57.50 56.92 -11.18
CA PRO A 692 -57.20 58.36 -11.34
C PRO A 692 -56.44 59.00 -10.16
N CYS A 693 -55.62 60.03 -10.43
CA CYS A 693 -55.41 61.11 -9.45
C CYS A 693 -54.97 62.38 -10.17
N TRP A 694 -55.95 63.08 -10.72
CA TRP A 694 -55.82 64.44 -11.22
C TRP A 694 -56.29 65.39 -10.10
N ARG A 695 -55.36 65.98 -9.34
CA ARG A 695 -55.64 67.21 -8.57
C ARG A 695 -54.37 67.92 -8.08
N SER A 696 -54.23 69.14 -8.59
CA SER A 696 -53.61 70.34 -8.01
C SER A 696 -52.09 70.40 -7.80
N ARG A 697 -51.40 71.22 -8.62
CA ARG A 697 -51.00 72.63 -8.37
C ARG A 697 -50.18 73.09 -9.62
N ARG A 698 -50.65 74.05 -10.42
CA ARG A 698 -50.31 75.50 -10.39
C ARG A 698 -48.78 75.68 -10.32
N THR A 699 -48.02 76.16 -11.30
CA THR A 699 -48.16 77.29 -12.26
C THR A 699 -47.05 77.21 -13.34
N PRO A 700 -47.23 77.77 -14.56
CA PRO A 700 -46.16 77.98 -15.56
C PRO A 700 -45.51 79.39 -15.32
N PRO A 701 -44.42 79.85 -15.99
CA PRO A 701 -44.49 80.14 -17.44
C PRO A 701 -43.18 80.27 -18.28
N VAL A 702 -43.43 80.44 -19.58
CA VAL A 702 -42.71 81.22 -20.61
C VAL A 702 -41.44 80.64 -21.28
N CYS A 703 -41.59 80.37 -22.58
CA CYS A 703 -40.53 80.51 -23.58
C CYS A 703 -40.23 81.99 -23.86
N ARG A 704 -39.00 82.41 -23.57
CA ARG A 704 -38.14 83.20 -24.47
C ARG A 704 -36.70 83.09 -23.99
#